data_AF-A0A6P1CSA8-F1
#
_entry.id   AF-A0A6P1CSA8-F1
#
_cell.length_a   1.000
_cell.length_b   1.000
_cell.length_c   1.000
_cell.angle_alpha   90.00
_cell.angle_beta   90.00
_cell.angle_gamma   90.00
#
_symmetry.space_group_name_H-M   'P 1'
#
loop_
_entity.id
_entity.type
_entity.pdbx_description
1 polymer ?
#
loop_
_entity_poly.entity_id
_entity_poly.type
_entity_poly.pdbx_seq_one_letter_code
_entity_poly.pdbx_strand_id
1 'polypeptide(L)'
;MATIEYLRTDPDLPPVGVVDRSPMTPAKKAIFAGIAILGAAAWTILAIARGESVNAVWIVIAAVCTYIIAYRFYARLIEYKVVKPRDDVATPAEILENGKDYLPMDRRVLFGHHFAAIAGAGPLVGPVLAAQMGYLPGTIWIIVGVVFAGAVQDYLVLWVSTKRRGRSLGQMARDELGWFGGWAAIIGILVIMMILLAVLALVVVNALAHSPWGVFSISMTIPIALFMGVYLRFLRPGAVGEVSLIGFALLILAIVAGGWVSENDTWAGWFTFHPVTISWMLIGYGFFASVLPVWLLLAPRDYLSTFMKIGTIGLLALGILITLPTLKAPAVSEFAHTGAGPAFAGSLFPFLFITIACGALSGFHALVSSGTTPKLLEKESHSRMIGYGGMLMESFVAVMAIITASIIDQHIYFGMNAPLGATGGTPESAAAYTNSLGLSGPPATPETFSNAASEVGEESIISRTGGAPTLAIGISEVFHQFLGGSSMKSFWYHFAIMFEALFILTTIDAGTRVARFMLSDALGNFAGPARKFKDPSWRVGAWLCSAIVVAAWGSILLMGVTDPLGGINALFPLFGIANQLLAAIALMVVLTILVKKGLTKWVWIPGVPLVWDLIVTMTASWQKIFSADPKVGYWKQHELCQTARDAGELCLTAKTPEDVDAVIRNTFIQGTLSIVFAVLVLIVTVVGAIVCYRAWRAGSAETTESPEEPSRIFAPRGFLPTAAEKEVQREWDELIEKGDVKEPGAAHVKAH
;
A
#
# COMPACT_ATOMS: atom_id res chain seq x y z
N MET A 1 -36.41 2.80 24.98
CA MET A 1 -35.13 2.06 25.03
C MET A 1 -34.01 3.08 24.89
N ALA A 2 -33.03 3.08 25.80
CA ALA A 2 -31.89 3.98 25.70
C ALA A 2 -31.20 3.78 24.33
N THR A 3 -30.99 4.86 23.57
CA THR A 3 -30.33 4.81 22.26
C THR A 3 -28.82 4.64 22.36
N ILE A 4 -28.26 4.86 23.55
CA ILE A 4 -26.85 4.74 23.88
C ILE A 4 -26.70 3.64 24.93
N GLU A 5 -25.81 2.69 24.66
CA GLU A 5 -25.48 1.56 25.53
C GLU A 5 -24.04 1.73 26.02
N TYR A 6 -23.85 1.66 27.33
CA TYR A 6 -22.53 1.73 27.98
C TYR A 6 -22.09 0.31 28.34
N LEU A 7 -20.98 -0.13 27.77
CA LEU A 7 -20.44 -1.47 27.97
C LEU A 7 -19.55 -1.46 29.21
N ARG A 8 -19.87 -2.29 30.21
CA ARG A 8 -19.05 -2.49 31.43
C ARG A 8 -18.63 -3.94 31.53
N THR A 9 -17.37 -4.16 31.82
CA THR A 9 -16.75 -5.48 32.03
C THR A 9 -16.37 -5.71 33.49
N ASP A 10 -16.11 -4.62 34.20
CA ASP A 10 -15.81 -4.59 35.64
C ASP A 10 -16.81 -3.64 36.33
N PRO A 11 -17.51 -4.07 37.39
CA PRO A 11 -18.41 -3.21 38.16
C PRO A 11 -17.72 -2.00 38.80
N ASP A 12 -16.43 -2.12 39.14
CA ASP A 12 -15.67 -1.12 39.88
C ASP A 12 -14.99 -0.09 38.96
N LEU A 13 -15.00 -0.34 37.64
CA LEU A 13 -14.41 0.57 36.65
C LEU A 13 -15.49 1.27 35.80
N PRO A 14 -15.16 2.43 35.20
CA PRO A 14 -16.01 3.08 34.20
C PRO A 14 -16.27 2.18 32.98
N PRO A 15 -17.25 2.52 32.13
CA PRO A 15 -17.51 1.78 30.91
C PRO A 15 -16.28 1.66 30.00
N VAL A 16 -16.10 0.49 29.39
CA VAL A 16 -15.00 0.18 28.45
C VAL A 16 -15.37 0.45 26.99
N GLY A 17 -16.63 0.78 26.71
CA GLY A 17 -17.09 1.16 25.38
C GLY A 17 -18.47 1.81 25.39
N VAL A 18 -18.78 2.56 24.33
CA VAL A 18 -20.07 3.22 24.13
C VAL A 18 -20.64 2.85 22.76
N VAL A 19 -21.86 2.31 22.74
CA VAL A 19 -22.56 1.93 21.51
C VAL A 19 -23.76 2.85 21.29
N ASP A 20 -23.59 3.83 20.40
CA ASP A 20 -24.66 4.73 19.98
C ASP A 20 -25.45 4.13 18.78
N ARG A 21 -26.72 3.79 19.04
CA ARG A 21 -27.67 3.25 18.07
C ARG A 21 -28.70 4.30 17.60
N SER A 22 -28.44 5.58 17.89
CA SER A 22 -29.34 6.67 17.50
C SER A 22 -29.59 6.70 15.99
N PRO A 23 -30.85 6.82 15.55
CA PRO A 23 -31.17 6.86 14.13
C PRO A 23 -30.61 8.12 13.47
N MET A 24 -30.33 8.02 12.18
CA MET A 24 -29.86 9.17 11.41
C MET A 24 -30.96 10.22 11.29
N THR A 25 -30.66 11.45 11.69
CA THR A 25 -31.60 12.58 11.61
C THR A 25 -32.00 12.87 10.16
N PRO A 26 -33.19 13.45 9.90
CA PRO A 26 -33.61 13.84 8.56
C PRO A 26 -32.61 14.77 7.84
N ALA A 27 -32.00 15.70 8.57
CA ALA A 27 -30.96 16.58 8.04
C ALA A 27 -29.73 15.79 7.54
N LYS A 28 -29.24 14.81 8.33
CA LYS A 28 -28.15 13.94 7.89
C LYS A 28 -28.55 13.10 6.68
N LYS A 29 -29.79 12.61 6.60
CA LYS A 29 -30.31 11.90 5.41
C LYS A 29 -30.28 12.80 4.17
N ALA A 30 -30.73 14.04 4.28
CA ALA A 30 -30.70 15.01 3.17
C ALA A 30 -29.26 15.29 2.70
N ILE A 31 -28.31 15.44 3.62
CA ILE A 31 -26.88 15.61 3.28
C ILE A 31 -26.36 14.43 2.47
N PHE A 32 -26.59 13.19 2.92
CA PHE A 32 -26.14 12.01 2.17
C PHE A 32 -26.86 11.87 0.81
N ALA A 33 -28.12 12.28 0.71
CA ALA A 33 -28.83 12.32 -0.57
C ALA A 33 -28.20 13.34 -1.53
N GLY A 34 -27.85 14.54 -1.04
CA GLY A 34 -27.12 15.54 -1.82
C GLY A 34 -25.77 15.05 -2.31
N ILE A 35 -25.00 14.38 -1.44
CA ILE A 35 -23.70 13.76 -1.81
C ILE A 35 -23.91 12.68 -2.89
N ALA A 36 -24.96 11.87 -2.79
CA ALA A 36 -25.27 10.86 -3.79
C ALA A 36 -25.65 11.46 -5.15
N ILE A 37 -26.44 12.53 -5.17
CA ILE A 37 -26.81 13.24 -6.40
C ILE A 37 -25.57 13.88 -7.02
N LEU A 38 -24.72 14.53 -6.23
CA LEU A 38 -23.47 15.14 -6.70
C LEU A 38 -22.53 14.09 -7.30
N GLY A 39 -22.37 12.95 -6.62
CA GLY A 39 -21.56 11.83 -7.12
C GLY A 39 -22.12 11.25 -8.43
N ALA A 40 -23.44 11.09 -8.54
CA ALA A 40 -24.10 10.62 -9.76
C ALA A 40 -23.91 11.59 -10.92
N ALA A 41 -24.03 12.90 -10.67
CA ALA A 41 -23.77 13.93 -11.67
C ALA A 41 -22.30 13.90 -12.14
N ALA A 42 -21.35 13.80 -11.22
CA ALA A 42 -19.92 13.72 -11.56
C ALA A 42 -19.61 12.50 -12.42
N TRP A 43 -20.12 11.32 -12.07
CA TRP A 43 -19.99 10.11 -12.90
C TRP A 43 -20.64 10.25 -14.27
N THR A 44 -21.80 10.90 -14.34
CA THR A 44 -22.52 11.13 -15.61
C THR A 44 -21.69 12.01 -16.54
N ILE A 45 -21.07 13.07 -16.02
CA ILE A 45 -20.21 13.97 -16.79
C ILE A 45 -18.98 13.22 -17.33
N LEU A 46 -18.30 12.45 -16.47
CA LEU A 46 -17.15 11.63 -16.90
C LEU A 46 -17.55 10.59 -17.97
N ALA A 47 -18.75 10.03 -17.84
CA ALA A 47 -19.23 8.99 -18.75
C ALA A 47 -19.68 9.53 -20.11
N ILE A 48 -20.28 10.71 -20.19
CA ILE A 48 -20.95 11.22 -21.39
C ILE A 48 -20.13 12.30 -22.11
N ALA A 49 -19.34 13.11 -21.40
CA ALA A 49 -18.55 14.16 -22.04
C ALA A 49 -17.57 13.52 -23.05
N ARG A 50 -17.75 13.84 -24.33
CA ARG A 50 -16.91 13.39 -25.45
C ARG A 50 -16.62 14.60 -26.33
N GLY A 51 -15.34 14.85 -26.63
CA GLY A 51 -14.91 15.97 -27.47
C GLY A 51 -14.74 17.32 -26.76
N GLU A 52 -15.23 17.47 -25.52
CA GLU A 52 -14.97 18.64 -24.67
C GLU A 52 -13.84 18.35 -23.67
N SER A 53 -13.06 19.37 -23.29
CA SER A 53 -12.00 19.24 -22.29
C SER A 53 -12.61 18.98 -20.90
N VAL A 54 -12.52 17.74 -20.41
CA VAL A 54 -13.05 17.34 -19.10
C VAL A 54 -12.09 17.80 -18.00
N ASN A 55 -12.59 18.55 -17.03
CA ASN A 55 -11.79 18.95 -15.87
C ASN A 55 -11.59 17.78 -14.90
N ALA A 56 -10.37 17.66 -14.37
CA ALA A 56 -10.00 16.62 -13.41
C ALA A 56 -10.82 16.66 -12.11
N VAL A 57 -11.41 17.81 -11.78
CA VAL A 57 -12.31 17.99 -10.61
C VAL A 57 -13.45 16.99 -10.58
N TRP A 58 -14.01 16.61 -11.73
CA TRP A 58 -15.11 15.64 -11.77
C TRP A 58 -14.68 14.27 -11.26
N ILE A 59 -13.43 13.86 -11.50
CA ILE A 59 -12.87 12.63 -10.94
C ILE A 59 -12.75 12.74 -9.42
N VAL A 60 -12.24 13.86 -8.90
CA VAL A 60 -12.12 14.11 -7.45
C VAL A 60 -13.50 14.03 -6.77
N ILE A 61 -14.49 14.72 -7.31
CA ILE A 61 -15.86 14.74 -6.77
C ILE A 61 -16.48 13.34 -6.81
N ALA A 62 -16.35 12.63 -7.94
CA ALA A 62 -16.87 11.27 -8.09
C ALA A 62 -16.27 10.32 -7.04
N ALA A 63 -14.95 10.37 -6.84
CA ALA A 63 -14.26 9.56 -5.84
C ALA A 63 -14.73 9.88 -4.41
N VAL A 64 -14.67 11.15 -3.99
CA VAL A 64 -15.03 11.57 -2.63
C VAL A 64 -16.49 11.23 -2.30
N CYS A 65 -17.42 11.51 -3.21
CA CYS A 65 -18.83 11.19 -2.99
C CYS A 65 -19.04 9.67 -2.86
N THR A 66 -18.40 8.88 -3.73
CA THR A 66 -18.49 7.42 -3.69
C THR A 66 -17.92 6.85 -2.39
N TYR A 67 -16.78 7.34 -1.93
CA TYR A 67 -16.13 6.88 -0.70
C TYR A 67 -16.93 7.21 0.56
N ILE A 68 -17.50 8.43 0.63
CA ILE A 68 -18.36 8.82 1.75
C ILE A 68 -19.59 7.91 1.84
N ILE A 69 -20.22 7.62 0.71
CA ILE A 69 -21.41 6.73 0.63
C ILE A 69 -21.01 5.29 0.99
N ALA A 70 -19.94 4.77 0.39
CA ALA A 70 -19.45 3.43 0.65
C ALA A 70 -19.12 3.22 2.14
N TYR A 71 -18.35 4.14 2.75
CA TYR A 71 -18.00 4.07 4.17
C TYR A 71 -19.24 4.15 5.08
N ARG A 72 -20.23 4.96 4.70
CA ARG A 72 -21.43 5.18 5.52
C ARG A 72 -22.41 4.01 5.47
N PHE A 73 -22.60 3.41 4.29
CA PHE A 73 -23.65 2.42 4.03
C PHE A 73 -23.08 1.02 3.88
N TYR A 74 -22.11 0.82 2.99
CA TYR A 74 -21.58 -0.52 2.69
C TYR A 74 -20.64 -1.03 3.80
N ALA A 75 -19.67 -0.23 4.26
CA ALA A 75 -18.82 -0.61 5.38
C ALA A 75 -19.63 -0.85 6.67
N ARG A 76 -20.70 -0.08 6.88
CA ARG A 76 -21.61 -0.27 8.03
C ARG A 76 -22.51 -1.51 7.87
N LEU A 77 -22.88 -1.88 6.65
CA LEU A 77 -23.58 -3.15 6.37
C LEU A 77 -22.68 -4.33 6.76
N ILE A 78 -21.42 -4.31 6.34
CA ILE A 78 -20.42 -5.33 6.69
C ILE A 78 -20.23 -5.39 8.21
N GLU A 79 -20.09 -4.23 8.85
CA GLU A 79 -19.96 -4.12 10.31
C GLU A 79 -21.17 -4.74 11.04
N TYR A 80 -22.39 -4.42 10.62
CA TYR A 80 -23.61 -4.84 11.30
C TYR A 80 -23.98 -6.32 11.03
N LYS A 81 -23.65 -6.84 9.86
CA LYS A 81 -24.08 -8.18 9.42
C LYS A 81 -23.00 -9.24 9.53
N VAL A 82 -21.73 -8.87 9.39
CA VAL A 82 -20.59 -9.80 9.37
C VAL A 82 -19.74 -9.64 10.62
N VAL A 83 -19.13 -8.47 10.81
CA VAL A 83 -18.06 -8.25 11.80
C VAL A 83 -18.59 -8.19 13.23
N LYS A 84 -19.67 -7.43 13.46
CA LYS A 84 -20.31 -7.17 14.77
C LYS A 84 -19.27 -6.93 15.88
N PRO A 85 -18.49 -5.84 15.77
CA PRO A 85 -17.37 -5.60 16.68
C PRO A 85 -17.86 -5.43 18.12
N ARG A 86 -17.07 -5.96 19.07
CA ARG A 86 -17.37 -5.93 20.50
C ARG A 86 -16.25 -5.24 21.26
N ASP A 87 -16.55 -4.06 21.81
CA ASP A 87 -15.57 -3.24 22.57
C ASP A 87 -15.47 -3.65 24.05
N ASP A 88 -16.33 -4.58 24.49
CA ASP A 88 -16.27 -5.27 25.77
C ASP A 88 -15.30 -6.47 25.76
N VAL A 89 -14.76 -6.84 24.59
CA VAL A 89 -13.78 -7.92 24.41
C VAL A 89 -12.39 -7.32 24.18
N ALA A 90 -11.40 -7.83 24.90
CA ALA A 90 -10.01 -7.41 24.79
C ALA A 90 -9.43 -7.82 23.43
N THR A 91 -8.70 -6.90 22.80
CA THR A 91 -8.00 -7.16 21.54
C THR A 91 -6.66 -7.88 21.80
N PRO A 92 -5.98 -8.40 20.76
CA PRO A 92 -4.65 -8.99 20.93
C PRO A 92 -3.63 -8.00 21.51
N ALA A 93 -3.79 -6.70 21.19
CA ALA A 93 -2.93 -5.64 21.70
C ALA A 93 -2.98 -5.54 23.23
N GLU A 94 -4.17 -5.74 23.81
CA GLU A 94 -4.41 -5.73 25.24
C GLU A 94 -4.00 -7.06 25.91
N ILE A 95 -4.43 -8.20 25.36
CA ILE A 95 -4.19 -9.53 25.96
C ILE A 95 -2.70 -9.90 25.97
N LEU A 96 -1.98 -9.57 24.91
CA LEU A 96 -0.58 -9.96 24.70
C LEU A 96 0.39 -8.78 24.87
N GLU A 97 -0.03 -7.70 25.53
CA GLU A 97 0.77 -6.48 25.70
C GLU A 97 2.18 -6.84 26.20
N ASN A 98 3.19 -6.58 25.37
CA ASN A 98 4.58 -6.89 25.68
C ASN A 98 5.52 -5.69 25.53
N GLY A 99 4.95 -4.50 25.27
CA GLY A 99 5.71 -3.27 25.11
C GLY A 99 6.64 -3.25 23.89
N LYS A 100 6.46 -4.19 22.95
CA LYS A 100 7.31 -4.39 21.77
C LYS A 100 6.46 -4.48 20.49
N ASP A 101 5.90 -5.66 20.25
CA ASP A 101 5.12 -5.99 19.06
C ASP A 101 3.62 -5.91 19.32
N TYR A 102 3.20 -6.11 20.57
CA TYR A 102 1.82 -5.96 21.03
C TYR A 102 1.74 -4.79 22.01
N LEU A 103 0.91 -3.82 21.67
CA LEU A 103 0.71 -2.60 22.45
C LEU A 103 -0.60 -1.91 22.02
N PRO A 104 -1.57 -1.65 22.93
CA PRO A 104 -2.72 -0.83 22.59
C PRO A 104 -2.24 0.56 22.18
N MET A 105 -2.60 1.01 20.97
CA MET A 105 -2.12 2.25 20.39
C MET A 105 -3.27 3.15 19.97
N ASP A 106 -3.21 4.43 20.34
CA ASP A 106 -4.25 5.41 20.01
C ASP A 106 -4.69 5.29 18.55
N ARG A 107 -5.99 5.11 18.34
CA ARG A 107 -6.62 4.93 17.02
C ARG A 107 -6.17 5.92 15.94
N ARG A 108 -5.77 7.15 16.26
CA ARG A 108 -5.28 8.15 15.28
C ARG A 108 -3.86 7.79 14.83
N VAL A 109 -3.00 7.44 15.78
CA VAL A 109 -1.65 6.96 15.51
C VAL A 109 -1.70 5.65 14.75
N LEU A 110 -2.55 4.71 15.18
CA LEU A 110 -2.72 3.43 14.50
C LEU A 110 -3.31 3.57 13.09
N PHE A 111 -4.26 4.49 12.89
CA PHE A 111 -4.74 4.80 11.54
C PHE A 111 -3.60 5.30 10.66
N GLY A 112 -2.78 6.23 11.16
CA GLY A 112 -1.61 6.71 10.43
C GLY A 112 -0.59 5.60 10.16
N HIS A 113 -0.28 4.78 11.17
CA HIS A 113 0.60 3.62 11.00
C HIS A 113 0.09 2.66 9.91
N HIS A 114 -1.17 2.25 10.01
CA HIS A 114 -1.77 1.35 9.04
C HIS A 114 -1.81 1.97 7.64
N PHE A 115 -2.31 3.21 7.51
CA PHE A 115 -2.36 3.93 6.24
C PHE A 115 -0.98 4.09 5.62
N ALA A 116 0.03 4.49 6.40
CA ALA A 116 1.39 4.64 5.88
C ALA A 116 1.99 3.31 5.46
N ALA A 117 1.75 2.23 6.20
CA ALA A 117 2.24 0.90 5.86
C ALA A 117 1.62 0.36 4.55
N ILE A 118 0.33 0.61 4.33
CA ILE A 118 -0.39 0.11 3.15
C ILE A 118 -0.17 1.00 1.91
N ALA A 119 -0.10 2.33 2.09
CA ALA A 119 0.11 3.31 1.02
C ALA A 119 1.60 3.43 0.64
N GLY A 120 2.09 2.42 -0.08
CA GLY A 120 3.44 2.35 -0.63
C GLY A 120 3.56 2.90 -2.05
N ALA A 121 4.43 2.29 -2.88
CA ALA A 121 4.63 2.69 -4.29
C ALA A 121 3.42 2.37 -5.17
N GLY A 122 2.77 1.23 -4.93
CA GLY A 122 1.72 0.68 -5.78
C GLY A 122 0.58 1.66 -6.13
N PRO A 123 -0.07 2.33 -5.16
CA PRO A 123 -1.15 3.28 -5.45
C PRO A 123 -0.65 4.57 -6.13
N LEU A 124 0.65 4.84 -6.16
CA LEU A 124 1.21 6.01 -6.85
C LEU A 124 1.63 5.65 -8.28
N VAL A 125 2.50 4.65 -8.41
CA VAL A 125 3.10 4.24 -9.67
C VAL A 125 2.12 3.53 -10.59
N GLY A 126 1.30 2.62 -10.05
CA GLY A 126 0.37 1.79 -10.84
C GLY A 126 -0.61 2.63 -11.67
N PRO A 127 -1.36 3.56 -11.06
CA PRO A 127 -2.29 4.43 -11.79
C PRO A 127 -1.59 5.34 -12.80
N VAL A 128 -0.38 5.82 -12.52
CA VAL A 128 0.41 6.64 -13.44
C VAL A 128 0.79 5.84 -14.68
N LEU A 129 1.31 4.62 -14.51
CA LEU A 129 1.65 3.74 -15.63
C LEU A 129 0.41 3.32 -16.41
N ALA A 130 -0.71 3.10 -15.73
CA ALA A 130 -1.99 2.72 -16.34
C ALA A 130 -2.65 3.85 -17.14
N ALA A 131 -2.28 5.11 -16.91
CA ALA A 131 -2.83 6.26 -17.64
C ALA A 131 -2.61 6.16 -19.17
N GLN A 132 -1.64 5.38 -19.64
CA GLN A 132 -1.46 5.08 -21.08
C GLN A 132 -2.72 4.47 -21.73
N MET A 133 -3.56 3.80 -20.95
CA MET A 133 -4.82 3.19 -21.40
C MET A 133 -6.00 4.17 -21.38
N GLY A 134 -5.75 5.43 -21.01
CA GLY A 134 -6.76 6.45 -20.79
C GLY A 134 -7.17 6.56 -19.32
N TYR A 135 -7.76 7.70 -18.95
CA TYR A 135 -8.06 8.00 -17.54
C TYR A 135 -9.29 7.24 -17.01
N LEU A 136 -10.26 6.90 -17.86
CA LEU A 136 -11.57 6.44 -17.41
C LEU A 136 -11.58 4.99 -16.90
N PRO A 137 -11.01 3.99 -17.59
CA PRO A 137 -10.99 2.61 -17.10
C PRO A 137 -10.27 2.47 -15.76
N GLY A 138 -9.10 3.12 -15.63
CA GLY A 138 -8.33 3.12 -14.39
C GLY A 138 -9.11 3.77 -13.24
N THR A 139 -9.73 4.92 -13.49
CA THR A 139 -10.56 5.63 -12.51
C THR A 139 -11.73 4.78 -12.01
N ILE A 140 -12.42 4.09 -12.91
CA ILE A 140 -13.52 3.18 -12.54
C ILE A 140 -12.99 2.06 -11.65
N TRP A 141 -11.89 1.42 -12.04
CA TRP A 141 -11.34 0.32 -11.26
C TRP A 141 -10.83 0.75 -9.89
N ILE A 142 -10.15 1.90 -9.79
CA ILE A 142 -9.69 2.46 -8.51
C ILE A 142 -10.89 2.66 -7.57
N ILE A 143 -11.92 3.39 -8.02
CA ILE A 143 -13.04 3.79 -7.17
C ILE A 143 -14.00 2.62 -6.85
N VAL A 144 -14.33 1.79 -7.84
CA VAL A 144 -15.27 0.68 -7.66
C VAL A 144 -14.57 -0.52 -7.03
N GLY A 145 -13.34 -0.82 -7.49
CA GLY A 145 -12.53 -1.92 -6.98
C GLY A 145 -12.22 -1.76 -5.49
N VAL A 146 -11.84 -0.57 -5.03
CA VAL A 146 -11.60 -0.34 -3.60
C VAL A 146 -12.85 -0.60 -2.76
N VAL A 147 -14.02 -0.14 -3.22
CA VAL A 147 -15.26 -0.20 -2.44
C VAL A 147 -15.71 -1.64 -2.24
N PHE A 148 -15.64 -2.46 -3.30
CA PHE A 148 -16.18 -3.82 -3.26
C PHE A 148 -15.14 -4.91 -3.03
N ALA A 149 -13.86 -4.65 -3.28
CA ALA A 149 -12.78 -5.62 -3.15
C ALA A 149 -11.76 -5.20 -2.08
N GLY A 150 -10.96 -4.16 -2.33
CA GLY A 150 -9.83 -3.81 -1.45
C GLY A 150 -10.22 -3.51 -0.02
N ALA A 151 -11.14 -2.55 0.19
CA ALA A 151 -11.56 -2.14 1.53
C ALA A 151 -12.31 -3.25 2.27
N VAL A 152 -13.01 -4.13 1.52
CA VAL A 152 -13.66 -5.32 2.07
C VAL A 152 -12.61 -6.31 2.57
N GLN A 153 -11.63 -6.65 1.73
CA GLN A 153 -10.55 -7.57 2.08
C GLN A 153 -9.81 -7.07 3.32
N ASP A 154 -9.37 -5.82 3.30
CA ASP A 154 -8.53 -5.25 4.34
C ASP A 154 -9.27 -5.23 5.69
N TYR A 155 -10.53 -4.80 5.70
CA TYR A 155 -11.36 -4.80 6.89
C TYR A 155 -11.62 -6.21 7.44
N LEU A 156 -11.99 -7.16 6.57
CA LEU A 156 -12.32 -8.52 7.01
C LEU A 156 -11.08 -9.29 7.46
N VAL A 157 -9.93 -9.13 6.80
CA VAL A 157 -8.67 -9.75 7.22
C VAL A 157 -8.23 -9.21 8.58
N LEU A 158 -8.33 -7.89 8.79
CA LEU A 158 -8.04 -7.28 10.08
C LEU A 158 -8.89 -7.87 11.20
N TRP A 159 -10.22 -7.90 11.00
CA TRP A 159 -11.14 -8.48 11.98
C TRP A 159 -10.85 -9.96 12.28
N VAL A 160 -10.66 -10.76 11.24
CA VAL A 160 -10.40 -12.20 11.37
C VAL A 160 -9.09 -12.46 12.13
N SER A 161 -8.05 -11.67 11.87
CA SER A 161 -6.76 -11.77 12.56
C SER A 161 -6.85 -11.29 14.02
N THR A 162 -7.60 -10.21 14.29
CA THR A 162 -7.89 -9.75 15.66
C THR A 162 -8.54 -10.86 16.49
N LYS A 163 -9.52 -11.58 15.94
CA LYS A 163 -10.16 -12.74 16.62
C LYS A 163 -9.24 -13.96 16.80
N ARG A 164 -8.03 -13.94 16.23
CA ARG A 164 -7.03 -15.01 16.28
C ARG A 164 -5.71 -14.53 16.87
N ARG A 165 -5.74 -13.60 17.83
CA ARG A 165 -4.55 -13.09 18.53
C ARG A 165 -3.49 -12.48 17.60
N GLY A 166 -3.90 -11.87 16.48
CA GLY A 166 -2.97 -11.22 15.54
C GLY A 166 -2.14 -12.20 14.71
N ARG A 167 -2.69 -13.39 14.43
CA ARG A 167 -2.06 -14.39 13.55
C ARG A 167 -1.86 -13.87 12.12
N SER A 168 -0.71 -14.17 11.55
CA SER A 168 -0.39 -13.83 10.17
C SER A 168 -1.29 -14.57 9.17
N LEU A 169 -1.45 -13.99 7.97
CA LEU A 169 -2.28 -14.59 6.93
C LEU A 169 -1.88 -16.03 6.58
N GLY A 170 -0.57 -16.32 6.49
CA GLY A 170 -0.09 -17.67 6.21
C GLY A 170 -0.46 -18.67 7.30
N GLN A 171 -0.37 -18.26 8.57
CA GLN A 171 -0.80 -19.12 9.67
C GLN A 171 -2.32 -19.34 9.68
N MET A 172 -3.12 -18.31 9.41
CA MET A 172 -4.57 -18.45 9.29
C MET A 172 -4.96 -19.36 8.13
N ALA A 173 -4.27 -19.27 6.98
CA ALA A 173 -4.48 -20.17 5.86
C ALA A 173 -4.22 -21.63 6.28
N ARG A 174 -3.18 -21.90 7.07
CA ARG A 174 -2.89 -23.23 7.61
C ARG A 174 -3.94 -23.73 8.59
N ASP A 175 -4.37 -22.87 9.51
CA ASP A 175 -5.36 -23.23 10.52
C ASP A 175 -6.73 -23.56 9.88
N GLU A 176 -7.06 -22.93 8.76
CA GLU A 176 -8.38 -23.05 8.12
C GLU A 176 -8.43 -24.02 6.93
N LEU A 177 -7.34 -24.14 6.16
CA LEU A 177 -7.27 -24.96 4.94
C LEU A 177 -6.60 -26.33 5.18
N GLY A 178 -6.06 -26.56 6.38
CA GLY A 178 -5.37 -27.79 6.75
C GLY A 178 -3.91 -27.84 6.25
N TRP A 179 -3.29 -29.02 6.41
CA TRP A 179 -1.83 -29.17 6.26
C TRP A 179 -1.31 -28.79 4.87
N PHE A 180 -1.88 -29.35 3.79
CA PHE A 180 -1.39 -29.16 2.43
C PHE A 180 -1.62 -27.73 1.92
N GLY A 181 -2.86 -27.25 1.98
CA GLY A 181 -3.20 -25.88 1.58
C GLY A 181 -2.49 -24.83 2.44
N GLY A 182 -2.32 -25.11 3.73
CA GLY A 182 -1.61 -24.27 4.68
C GLY A 182 -0.15 -24.04 4.37
N TRP A 183 0.62 -25.12 4.15
CA TRP A 183 2.03 -25.00 3.81
C TRP A 183 2.25 -24.35 2.44
N ALA A 184 1.39 -24.66 1.46
CA ALA A 184 1.41 -23.99 0.16
C ALA A 184 1.22 -22.47 0.32
N ALA A 185 0.26 -22.04 1.13
CA ALA A 185 0.03 -20.63 1.42
C ALA A 185 1.22 -19.99 2.18
N ILE A 186 1.73 -20.62 3.24
CA ILE A 186 2.87 -20.07 4.01
C ILE A 186 4.08 -19.82 3.10
N ILE A 187 4.48 -20.82 2.30
CA ILE A 187 5.63 -20.72 1.40
C ILE A 187 5.36 -19.67 0.31
N GLY A 188 4.19 -19.77 -0.34
CA GLY A 188 3.83 -18.84 -1.42
C GLY A 188 3.83 -17.39 -0.96
N ILE A 189 3.16 -17.10 0.16
CA ILE A 189 3.10 -15.73 0.69
C ILE A 189 4.50 -15.24 1.11
N LEU A 190 5.32 -16.07 1.76
CA LEU A 190 6.68 -15.67 2.16
C LEU A 190 7.56 -15.32 0.97
N VAL A 191 7.56 -16.15 -0.09
CA VAL A 191 8.36 -15.89 -1.30
C VAL A 191 7.86 -14.64 -2.01
N ILE A 192 6.55 -14.49 -2.19
CA ILE A 192 5.95 -13.28 -2.76
C ILE A 192 6.38 -12.05 -1.95
N MET A 193 6.31 -12.12 -0.62
CA MET A 193 6.67 -11.01 0.26
C MET A 193 8.13 -10.57 0.10
N MET A 194 9.08 -11.51 -0.05
CA MET A 194 10.48 -11.15 -0.30
C MET A 194 10.66 -10.38 -1.62
N ILE A 195 9.95 -10.80 -2.67
CA ILE A 195 9.99 -10.13 -3.97
C ILE A 195 9.38 -8.73 -3.88
N LEU A 196 8.22 -8.59 -3.24
CA LEU A 196 7.55 -7.30 -3.07
C LEU A 196 8.46 -6.31 -2.31
N LEU A 197 9.07 -6.73 -1.21
CA LEU A 197 10.01 -5.89 -0.44
C LEU A 197 11.22 -5.47 -1.26
N ALA A 198 11.81 -6.39 -2.02
CA ALA A 198 12.97 -6.10 -2.84
C ALA A 198 12.65 -5.11 -3.98
N VAL A 199 11.52 -5.30 -4.66
CA VAL A 199 11.04 -4.40 -5.72
C VAL A 199 10.78 -2.99 -5.17
N LEU A 200 10.11 -2.88 -4.02
CA LEU A 200 9.86 -1.59 -3.37
C LEU A 200 11.18 -0.92 -2.95
N ALA A 201 12.12 -1.69 -2.40
CA ALA A 201 13.42 -1.14 -2.02
C ALA A 201 14.23 -0.65 -3.22
N LEU A 202 14.14 -1.30 -4.38
CA LEU A 202 14.79 -0.83 -5.60
C LEU A 202 14.29 0.57 -6.01
N VAL A 203 12.97 0.81 -5.92
CA VAL A 203 12.40 2.12 -6.25
C VAL A 203 12.96 3.21 -5.32
N VAL A 204 13.12 2.91 -4.02
CA VAL A 204 13.77 3.84 -3.07
C VAL A 204 15.23 4.08 -3.43
N VAL A 205 15.99 3.02 -3.78
CA VAL A 205 17.39 3.16 -4.20
C VAL A 205 17.49 4.08 -5.42
N ASN A 206 16.65 3.87 -6.43
CA ASN A 206 16.65 4.68 -7.65
C ASN A 206 16.23 6.13 -7.41
N ALA A 207 15.37 6.38 -6.43
CA ALA A 207 14.94 7.74 -6.06
C ALA A 207 16.00 8.50 -5.23
N LEU A 208 16.82 7.80 -4.44
CA LEU A 208 17.78 8.42 -3.51
C LEU A 208 19.23 8.40 -4.00
N ALA A 209 19.56 7.51 -4.94
CA ALA A 209 20.88 7.47 -5.53
C ALA A 209 21.22 8.83 -6.16
N HIS A 210 22.40 9.34 -5.82
CA HIS A 210 22.88 10.65 -6.28
C HIS A 210 22.00 11.85 -5.87
N SER A 211 21.08 11.71 -4.91
CA SER A 211 20.22 12.79 -4.40
C SER A 211 20.57 13.15 -2.96
N PRO A 212 21.52 14.08 -2.71
CA PRO A 212 21.92 14.46 -1.36
C PRO A 212 20.76 15.05 -0.55
N TRP A 213 19.89 15.83 -1.20
CA TRP A 213 18.66 16.34 -0.59
C TRP A 213 17.80 15.19 -0.05
N GLY A 214 17.45 14.22 -0.91
CA GLY A 214 16.56 13.12 -0.55
C GLY A 214 17.12 12.27 0.59
N VAL A 215 18.41 11.91 0.51
CA VAL A 215 19.08 11.10 1.53
C VAL A 215 19.10 11.82 2.87
N PHE A 216 19.45 13.12 2.91
CA PHE A 216 19.47 13.89 4.15
C PHE A 216 18.07 13.96 4.79
N SER A 217 17.07 14.41 4.02
CA SER A 217 15.72 14.64 4.55
C SER A 217 15.05 13.36 5.05
N ILE A 218 15.23 12.23 4.35
CA ILE A 218 14.73 10.92 4.81
C ILE A 218 15.51 10.45 6.05
N SER A 219 16.83 10.62 6.08
CA SER A 219 17.65 10.23 7.23
C SER A 219 17.23 10.96 8.51
N MET A 220 16.84 12.24 8.41
CA MET A 220 16.34 13.03 9.54
C MET A 220 15.00 12.54 10.08
N THR A 221 14.21 11.76 9.32
CA THR A 221 12.96 11.18 9.83
C THR A 221 13.20 10.17 10.96
N ILE A 222 14.39 9.54 11.00
CA ILE A 222 14.76 8.55 12.02
C ILE A 222 14.91 9.20 13.40
N PRO A 223 15.78 10.20 13.62
CA PRO A 223 15.90 10.86 14.92
C PRO A 223 14.61 11.56 15.34
N ILE A 224 13.85 12.15 14.40
CA ILE A 224 12.54 12.74 14.70
C ILE A 224 11.58 11.67 15.21
N ALA A 225 11.48 10.52 14.55
CA ALA A 225 10.62 9.42 14.98
C ALA A 225 11.03 8.86 16.36
N LEU A 226 12.34 8.68 16.60
CA LEU A 226 12.84 8.25 17.91
C LEU A 226 12.46 9.25 19.01
N PHE A 227 12.61 10.55 18.75
CA PHE A 227 12.15 11.59 19.67
C PHE A 227 10.65 11.49 19.92
N MET A 228 9.83 11.39 18.88
CA MET A 228 8.37 11.27 19.00
C MET A 228 7.95 10.04 19.80
N GLY A 229 8.59 8.89 19.58
CA GLY A 229 8.32 7.64 20.29
C GLY A 229 8.68 7.72 21.78
N VAL A 230 9.84 8.30 22.11
CA VAL A 230 10.26 8.54 23.50
C VAL A 230 9.36 9.56 24.17
N TYR A 231 8.95 10.61 23.45
CA TYR A 231 8.07 11.66 23.94
C TYR A 231 6.70 11.10 24.38
N LEU A 232 6.06 10.33 23.50
CA LEU A 232 4.76 9.71 23.78
C LEU A 232 4.82 8.61 24.84
N ARG A 233 5.97 7.96 25.03
CA ARG A 233 6.07 6.87 26.01
C ARG A 233 6.47 7.31 27.40
N PHE A 234 7.34 8.32 27.51
CA PHE A 234 7.99 8.67 28.78
C PHE A 234 7.83 10.13 29.19
N LEU A 235 7.78 11.09 28.26
CA LEU A 235 7.71 12.52 28.61
C LEU A 235 6.28 12.99 28.83
N ARG A 236 5.40 12.75 27.86
CA ARG A 236 3.97 13.09 27.91
C ARG A 236 3.13 11.99 27.25
N PRO A 237 2.83 10.91 28.00
CA PRO A 237 1.83 9.92 27.62
C PRO A 237 0.51 10.59 27.20
N GLY A 238 -0.14 10.06 26.17
CA GLY A 238 -1.41 10.58 25.65
C GLY A 238 -1.38 11.88 24.83
N ALA A 239 -0.28 12.65 24.86
CA ALA A 239 -0.17 13.96 24.21
C ALA A 239 0.10 13.89 22.69
N VAL A 240 -0.72 13.11 21.97
CA VAL A 240 -0.59 12.88 20.52
C VAL A 240 -0.64 14.18 19.71
N GLY A 241 -1.46 15.16 20.11
CA GLY A 241 -1.57 16.43 19.40
C GLY A 241 -0.28 17.28 19.42
N GLU A 242 0.37 17.37 20.59
CA GLU A 242 1.59 18.17 20.77
C GLU A 242 2.75 17.59 19.96
N VAL A 243 2.97 16.27 20.07
CA VAL A 243 4.07 15.60 19.36
C VAL A 243 3.87 15.63 17.84
N SER A 244 2.62 15.63 17.38
CA SER A 244 2.27 15.74 15.95
C SER A 244 2.74 17.07 15.39
N LEU A 245 2.48 18.17 16.10
CA LEU A 245 2.87 19.53 15.69
C LEU A 245 4.40 19.66 15.64
N ILE A 246 5.09 19.18 16.68
CA ILE A 246 6.55 19.21 16.77
C ILE A 246 7.16 18.36 15.64
N GLY A 247 6.68 17.13 15.46
CA GLY A 247 7.15 16.23 14.41
C GLY A 247 6.98 16.84 13.02
N PHE A 248 5.82 17.41 12.72
CA PHE A 248 5.56 18.09 11.46
C PHE A 248 6.51 19.27 11.23
N ALA A 249 6.70 20.14 12.24
CA ALA A 249 7.60 21.28 12.14
C ALA A 249 9.06 20.84 11.88
N LEU A 250 9.54 19.83 12.60
CA LEU A 250 10.88 19.26 12.42
C LEU A 250 11.05 18.63 11.04
N LEU A 251 10.01 18.00 10.50
CA LEU A 251 10.04 17.41 9.18
C LEU A 251 10.12 18.47 8.07
N ILE A 252 9.30 19.52 8.15
CA ILE A 252 9.39 20.65 7.22
C ILE A 252 10.79 21.29 7.28
N LEU A 253 11.32 21.48 8.50
CA LEU A 253 12.68 21.97 8.69
C LEU A 253 13.73 21.06 8.04
N ALA A 254 13.60 19.74 8.19
CA ALA A 254 14.50 18.76 7.57
C ALA A 254 14.43 18.75 6.03
N ILE A 255 13.26 19.07 5.46
CA ILE A 255 13.10 19.19 4.00
C ILE A 255 13.78 20.46 3.51
N VAL A 256 13.56 21.60 4.17
CA VAL A 256 14.19 22.89 3.81
C VAL A 256 15.71 22.80 3.98
N ALA A 257 16.18 22.25 5.09
CA ALA A 257 17.61 22.05 5.33
C ALA A 257 18.24 21.07 4.33
N GLY A 258 17.47 20.12 3.76
CA GLY A 258 17.94 19.26 2.68
C GLY A 258 18.34 20.04 1.43
N GLY A 259 17.62 21.13 1.11
CA GLY A 259 18.00 22.05 0.04
C GLY A 259 19.34 22.72 0.32
N TRP A 260 19.54 23.24 1.53
CA TRP A 260 20.81 23.86 1.93
C TRP A 260 21.99 22.87 1.91
N VAL A 261 21.75 21.60 2.23
CA VAL A 261 22.74 20.52 2.13
C VAL A 261 23.09 20.24 0.67
N SER A 262 22.10 20.27 -0.23
CA SER A 262 22.31 20.03 -1.66
C SER A 262 23.04 21.16 -2.36
N GLU A 263 22.86 22.41 -1.92
CA GLU A 263 23.52 23.59 -2.49
C GLU A 263 24.99 23.74 -2.07
N ASN A 264 25.41 23.07 -0.99
CA ASN A 264 26.78 23.11 -0.48
C ASN A 264 27.56 21.88 -0.93
N ASP A 265 28.52 22.03 -1.85
CA ASP A 265 29.31 20.92 -2.42
C ASP A 265 29.94 19.98 -1.37
N THR A 266 30.37 20.52 -0.22
CA THR A 266 30.99 19.70 0.85
C THR A 266 29.95 18.83 1.54
N TRP A 267 28.79 19.41 1.89
CA TRP A 267 27.72 18.68 2.55
C TRP A 267 27.00 17.75 1.58
N ALA A 268 26.81 18.17 0.34
CA ALA A 268 26.27 17.33 -0.74
C ALA A 268 27.12 16.07 -0.93
N GLY A 269 28.45 16.18 -0.90
CA GLY A 269 29.36 15.04 -0.96
C GLY A 269 29.18 14.02 0.16
N TRP A 270 28.70 14.43 1.35
CA TRP A 270 28.44 13.51 2.47
C TRP A 270 27.14 12.70 2.32
N PHE A 271 26.19 13.19 1.51
CA PHE A 271 24.87 12.57 1.31
C PHE A 271 24.66 12.02 -0.10
N THR A 272 25.65 12.17 -0.98
CA THR A 272 25.63 11.62 -2.34
C THR A 272 26.20 10.20 -2.33
N PHE A 273 25.34 9.20 -2.47
CA PHE A 273 25.73 7.79 -2.43
C PHE A 273 25.38 7.06 -3.73
N HIS A 274 26.24 6.08 -4.06
CA HIS A 274 26.00 5.15 -5.15
C HIS A 274 24.86 4.17 -4.79
N PRO A 275 24.05 3.69 -5.77
CA PRO A 275 22.94 2.75 -5.54
C PRO A 275 23.26 1.55 -4.63
N VAL A 276 24.44 0.95 -4.80
CA VAL A 276 24.89 -0.21 -3.98
C VAL A 276 25.06 0.16 -2.51
N THR A 277 25.57 1.36 -2.21
CA THR A 277 25.74 1.86 -0.84
C THR A 277 24.39 2.10 -0.19
N ILE A 278 23.45 2.75 -0.89
CA ILE A 278 22.07 2.94 -0.42
C ILE A 278 21.40 1.58 -0.15
N SER A 279 21.64 0.57 -1.00
CA SER A 279 21.09 -0.77 -0.80
C SER A 279 21.54 -1.40 0.52
N TRP A 280 22.84 -1.33 0.84
CA TRP A 280 23.35 -1.81 2.13
C TRP A 280 22.82 -1.02 3.32
N MET A 281 22.65 0.30 3.17
CA MET A 281 22.03 1.14 4.20
C MET A 281 20.58 0.72 4.45
N LEU A 282 19.79 0.48 3.40
CA LEU A 282 18.40 0.01 3.51
C LEU A 282 18.29 -1.38 4.13
N ILE A 283 19.20 -2.30 3.81
CA ILE A 283 19.29 -3.62 4.42
C ILE A 283 19.54 -3.49 5.93
N GLY A 284 20.58 -2.74 6.32
CA GLY A 284 20.89 -2.49 7.73
C GLY A 284 19.72 -1.82 8.46
N TYR A 285 19.13 -0.81 7.84
CA TYR A 285 17.97 -0.10 8.36
C TYR A 285 16.76 -1.03 8.55
N GLY A 286 16.39 -1.85 7.56
CA GLY A 286 15.27 -2.79 7.65
C GLY A 286 15.44 -3.81 8.77
N PHE A 287 16.68 -4.23 9.07
CA PHE A 287 16.97 -5.05 10.23
C PHE A 287 16.62 -4.33 11.54
N PHE A 288 17.12 -3.11 11.75
CA PHE A 288 16.81 -2.35 12.96
C PHE A 288 15.32 -2.00 13.07
N ALA A 289 14.70 -1.57 11.97
CA ALA A 289 13.28 -1.21 11.92
C ALA A 289 12.35 -2.39 12.25
N SER A 290 12.72 -3.62 11.88
CA SER A 290 11.93 -4.82 12.18
C SER A 290 12.11 -5.36 13.62
N VAL A 291 13.27 -5.09 14.24
CA VAL A 291 13.66 -5.59 15.56
C VAL A 291 13.31 -4.65 16.71
N LEU A 292 13.42 -3.34 16.49
CA LEU A 292 13.14 -2.35 17.52
C LEU A 292 11.67 -2.40 17.98
N PRO A 293 11.33 -1.99 19.21
CA PRO A 293 9.94 -1.88 19.63
C PRO A 293 9.11 -1.00 18.69
N VAL A 294 7.87 -1.38 18.40
CA VAL A 294 7.06 -0.72 17.36
C VAL A 294 6.78 0.74 17.69
N TRP A 295 6.58 1.07 18.98
CA TRP A 295 6.33 2.42 19.47
C TRP A 295 7.57 3.32 19.43
N LEU A 296 8.79 2.76 19.30
CA LEU A 296 10.02 3.53 19.38
C LEU A 296 10.38 4.16 18.03
N LEU A 297 10.27 3.39 16.95
CA LEU A 297 10.69 3.83 15.62
C LEU A 297 9.54 3.73 14.62
N LEU A 298 8.96 2.54 14.46
CA LEU A 298 8.06 2.22 13.36
C LEU A 298 6.77 3.06 13.41
N ALA A 299 6.01 2.99 14.50
CA ALA A 299 4.75 3.71 14.61
C ALA A 299 4.90 5.25 14.62
N PRO A 300 5.86 5.85 15.36
CA PRO A 300 6.08 7.30 15.29
C PRO A 300 6.52 7.78 13.90
N ARG A 301 7.38 7.01 13.21
CA ARG A 301 7.83 7.34 11.85
C ARG A 301 6.69 7.25 10.84
N ASP A 302 5.91 6.19 10.90
CA ASP A 302 4.78 5.99 10.01
C ASP A 302 3.71 7.07 10.25
N TYR A 303 3.46 7.41 11.52
CA TYR A 303 2.58 8.51 11.89
C TYR A 303 3.10 9.87 11.41
N LEU A 304 4.39 10.15 11.57
CA LEU A 304 5.04 11.34 11.03
C LEU A 304 4.86 11.42 9.51
N SER A 305 5.13 10.31 8.81
CA SER A 305 4.98 10.24 7.37
C SER A 305 3.54 10.51 6.96
N THR A 306 2.55 10.04 7.74
CA THR A 306 1.10 10.22 7.46
C THR A 306 0.73 11.68 7.30
N PHE A 307 1.32 12.60 8.06
CA PHE A 307 1.07 14.03 7.89
C PHE A 307 1.51 14.54 6.53
N MET A 308 2.69 14.13 6.07
CA MET A 308 3.12 14.41 4.71
C MET A 308 2.23 13.73 3.70
N LYS A 309 1.89 12.46 3.94
CA LYS A 309 1.08 11.64 3.03
C LYS A 309 -0.27 12.29 2.76
N ILE A 310 -1.05 12.48 3.81
CA ILE A 310 -2.41 13.03 3.75
C ILE A 310 -2.36 14.53 3.43
N GLY A 311 -1.38 15.25 3.98
CA GLY A 311 -1.20 16.69 3.76
C GLY A 311 -0.92 17.03 2.30
N THR A 312 0.09 16.40 1.69
CA THR A 312 0.44 16.63 0.27
C THR A 312 -0.70 16.22 -0.66
N ILE A 313 -1.34 15.06 -0.43
CA ILE A 313 -2.45 14.59 -1.27
C ILE A 313 -3.70 15.46 -1.09
N GLY A 314 -3.97 15.94 0.13
CA GLY A 314 -5.03 16.91 0.38
C GLY A 314 -4.74 18.26 -0.28
N LEU A 315 -3.49 18.72 -0.25
CA LEU A 315 -3.05 19.94 -0.93
C LEU A 315 -3.15 19.80 -2.46
N LEU A 316 -2.84 18.62 -3.00
CA LEU A 316 -2.99 18.29 -4.41
C LEU A 316 -4.45 18.29 -4.84
N ALA A 317 -5.33 17.67 -4.05
CA ALA A 317 -6.76 17.71 -4.30
C ALA A 317 -7.31 19.15 -4.27
N LEU A 318 -6.88 19.96 -3.30
CA LEU A 318 -7.24 21.38 -3.24
C LEU A 318 -6.69 22.15 -4.44
N GLY A 319 -5.44 21.89 -4.83
CA GLY A 319 -4.83 22.46 -6.02
C GLY A 319 -5.64 22.18 -7.28
N ILE A 320 -6.04 20.93 -7.51
CA ILE A 320 -6.90 20.53 -8.63
C ILE A 320 -8.25 21.26 -8.61
N LEU A 321 -8.85 21.47 -7.43
CA LEU A 321 -10.11 22.21 -7.29
C LEU A 321 -9.97 23.70 -7.60
N ILE A 322 -8.78 24.28 -7.40
CA ILE A 322 -8.49 25.70 -7.66
C ILE A 322 -8.06 25.91 -9.10
N THR A 323 -7.13 25.10 -9.60
CA THR A 323 -6.52 25.27 -10.93
C THR A 323 -7.39 24.72 -12.05
N LEU A 324 -8.36 23.86 -11.73
CA LEU A 324 -9.30 23.26 -12.67
C LEU A 324 -8.61 22.68 -13.92
N PRO A 325 -7.59 21.80 -13.76
CA PRO A 325 -6.80 21.36 -14.89
C PRO A 325 -7.63 20.43 -15.79
N THR A 326 -7.48 20.64 -17.10
CA THR A 326 -8.11 19.80 -18.12
C THR A 326 -7.33 18.51 -18.30
N LEU A 327 -8.05 17.38 -18.39
CA LEU A 327 -7.45 16.08 -18.71
C LEU A 327 -6.95 16.11 -20.16
N LYS A 328 -5.64 15.89 -20.34
CA LYS A 328 -4.95 15.76 -21.63
C LYS A 328 -5.01 14.34 -22.16
N ALA A 329 -5.01 13.34 -21.26
CA ALA A 329 -5.20 11.95 -21.64
C ALA A 329 -6.62 11.71 -22.17
N PRO A 330 -6.81 10.87 -23.20
CA PRO A 330 -8.13 10.49 -23.65
C PRO A 330 -8.86 9.65 -22.59
N ALA A 331 -10.20 9.60 -22.67
CA ALA A 331 -11.01 8.77 -21.77
C ALA A 331 -10.61 7.29 -21.86
N VAL A 332 -10.48 6.79 -23.09
CA VAL A 332 -9.93 5.48 -23.42
C VAL A 332 -8.94 5.68 -24.56
N SER A 333 -7.72 5.20 -24.39
CA SER A 333 -6.66 5.29 -25.40
C SER A 333 -6.71 4.11 -26.36
N GLU A 334 -6.17 4.26 -27.57
CA GLU A 334 -6.00 3.14 -28.51
C GLU A 334 -5.14 2.01 -27.92
N PHE A 335 -4.16 2.34 -27.07
CA PHE A 335 -3.32 1.37 -26.38
C PHE A 335 -4.10 0.43 -25.46
N ALA A 336 -5.29 0.84 -24.99
CA ALA A 336 -6.18 -0.03 -24.23
C ALA A 336 -6.69 -1.23 -25.07
N HIS A 337 -6.81 -1.03 -26.39
CA HIS A 337 -7.31 -2.02 -27.34
C HIS A 337 -6.18 -2.80 -28.00
N THR A 338 -5.14 -2.10 -28.48
CA THR A 338 -4.03 -2.73 -29.21
C THR A 338 -3.07 -3.47 -28.29
N GLY A 339 -3.00 -3.08 -27.01
CA GLY A 339 -2.03 -3.61 -26.05
C GLY A 339 -0.58 -3.27 -26.36
N ALA A 340 -0.34 -2.35 -27.30
CA ALA A 340 1.00 -1.94 -27.74
C ALA A 340 1.55 -0.74 -26.95
N GLY A 341 1.07 -0.53 -25.71
CA GLY A 341 1.44 0.58 -24.85
C GLY A 341 2.95 0.65 -24.57
N PRO A 342 3.60 1.83 -24.69
CA PRO A 342 5.02 1.99 -24.40
C PRO A 342 5.42 1.80 -22.94
N ALA A 343 4.53 2.11 -21.98
CA ALA A 343 4.83 2.01 -20.55
C ALA A 343 4.81 0.55 -20.07
N PHE A 344 3.87 -0.23 -20.61
CA PHE A 344 3.85 -1.69 -20.49
C PHE A 344 3.02 -2.31 -21.61
N ALA A 345 3.40 -3.52 -22.03
CA ALA A 345 2.67 -4.28 -23.03
C ALA A 345 1.49 -5.04 -22.44
N GLY A 346 0.40 -5.11 -23.22
CA GLY A 346 -0.81 -5.86 -22.89
C GLY A 346 -2.09 -5.03 -23.03
N SER A 347 -3.19 -5.68 -23.43
CA SER A 347 -4.52 -5.07 -23.53
C SER A 347 -5.09 -4.67 -22.16
N LEU A 348 -6.13 -3.82 -22.16
CA LEU A 348 -6.82 -3.37 -20.95
C LEU A 348 -7.15 -4.53 -20.00
N PHE A 349 -7.83 -5.55 -20.51
CA PHE A 349 -8.03 -6.78 -19.75
C PHE A 349 -6.94 -7.80 -20.14
N PRO A 350 -6.25 -8.43 -19.17
CA PRO A 350 -6.35 -8.26 -17.71
C PRO A 350 -5.39 -7.21 -17.12
N PHE A 351 -4.48 -6.64 -17.93
CA PHE A 351 -3.30 -5.95 -17.40
C PHE A 351 -3.59 -4.64 -16.66
N LEU A 352 -4.66 -3.91 -16.98
CA LEU A 352 -5.05 -2.71 -16.23
C LEU A 352 -5.25 -3.04 -14.73
N PHE A 353 -5.93 -4.14 -14.45
CA PHE A 353 -6.29 -4.59 -13.10
C PHE A 353 -5.09 -5.14 -12.32
N ILE A 354 -4.07 -5.62 -13.04
CA ILE A 354 -2.80 -6.07 -12.47
C ILE A 354 -1.86 -4.89 -12.20
N THR A 355 -1.80 -3.93 -13.12
CA THR A 355 -0.98 -2.73 -12.99
C THR A 355 -1.51 -1.84 -11.87
N ILE A 356 -2.83 -1.64 -11.80
CA ILE A 356 -3.50 -0.96 -10.68
C ILE A 356 -3.97 -2.02 -9.66
N ALA A 357 -3.02 -2.75 -9.09
CA ALA A 357 -3.33 -3.64 -7.97
C ALA A 357 -3.60 -2.81 -6.71
N CYS A 358 -2.56 -2.18 -6.14
CA CYS A 358 -2.71 -1.29 -4.99
C CYS A 358 -3.51 -0.03 -5.37
N GLY A 359 -4.31 0.50 -4.43
CA GLY A 359 -5.34 1.51 -4.68
C GLY A 359 -6.72 0.95 -5.04
N ALA A 360 -6.83 -0.33 -5.44
CA ALA A 360 -8.10 -1.00 -5.72
C ALA A 360 -8.26 -2.33 -4.98
N LEU A 361 -7.29 -3.25 -5.09
CA LEU A 361 -7.22 -4.52 -4.39
C LEU A 361 -5.75 -4.93 -4.20
N SER A 362 -5.32 -5.07 -2.95
CA SER A 362 -3.91 -5.33 -2.65
C SER A 362 -3.72 -6.52 -1.70
N GLY A 363 -2.93 -7.51 -2.11
CA GLY A 363 -2.56 -8.62 -1.24
C GLY A 363 -1.62 -8.20 -0.11
N PHE A 364 -0.71 -7.26 -0.36
CA PHE A 364 0.20 -6.74 0.66
C PHE A 364 -0.56 -6.12 1.85
N HIS A 365 -1.69 -5.46 1.59
CA HIS A 365 -2.52 -4.89 2.64
C HIS A 365 -3.06 -5.96 3.59
N ALA A 366 -3.49 -7.11 3.07
CA ALA A 366 -3.91 -8.25 3.90
C ALA A 366 -2.78 -8.74 4.82
N LEU A 367 -1.51 -8.56 4.42
CA LEU A 367 -0.36 -8.86 5.28
C LEU A 367 -0.20 -7.84 6.40
N VAL A 368 -0.37 -6.55 6.13
CA VAL A 368 -0.38 -5.52 7.18
C VAL A 368 -1.56 -5.73 8.13
N SER A 369 -2.75 -5.94 7.59
CA SER A 369 -4.00 -6.18 8.34
C SER A 369 -4.02 -7.48 9.16
N SER A 370 -3.24 -8.49 8.79
CA SER A 370 -3.04 -9.69 9.62
C SER A 370 -1.75 -9.67 10.44
N GLY A 371 -0.88 -8.70 10.18
CA GLY A 371 0.49 -8.65 10.66
C GLY A 371 0.66 -7.65 11.80
N THR A 372 0.81 -6.36 11.47
CA THR A 372 1.14 -5.33 12.46
C THR A 372 -0.11 -4.75 13.12
N THR A 373 -1.10 -4.32 12.33
CA THR A 373 -2.30 -3.62 12.80
C THR A 373 -3.11 -4.35 13.88
N PRO A 374 -3.41 -5.65 13.79
CA PRO A 374 -4.22 -6.34 14.81
C PRO A 374 -3.50 -6.45 16.17
N LYS A 375 -2.16 -6.34 16.16
CA LYS A 375 -1.32 -6.36 17.38
C LYS A 375 -1.30 -5.00 18.09
N LEU A 376 -1.82 -3.95 17.46
CA LEU A 376 -1.83 -2.57 17.97
C LEU A 376 -3.22 -2.00 18.21
N LEU A 377 -4.26 -2.70 17.74
CA LEU A 377 -5.65 -2.28 17.79
C LEU A 377 -6.17 -2.15 19.23
N GLU A 378 -6.62 -0.96 19.65
CA GLU A 378 -7.20 -0.77 21.00
C GLU A 378 -8.56 -1.45 21.14
N LYS A 379 -9.47 -1.23 20.17
CA LYS A 379 -10.84 -1.74 20.21
C LYS A 379 -11.26 -2.38 18.90
N GLU A 380 -12.09 -3.41 18.96
CA GLU A 380 -12.60 -4.07 17.77
C GLU A 380 -13.37 -3.11 16.86
N SER A 381 -14.10 -2.14 17.41
CA SER A 381 -14.86 -1.17 16.62
C SER A 381 -14.00 -0.23 15.77
N HIS A 382 -12.70 -0.09 16.08
CA HIS A 382 -11.76 0.70 15.30
C HIS A 382 -11.40 0.05 13.96
N SER A 383 -11.58 -1.27 13.84
CA SER A 383 -11.21 -2.04 12.64
C SER A 383 -11.88 -1.53 11.36
N ARG A 384 -13.11 -0.98 11.45
CA ARG A 384 -13.77 -0.36 10.28
C ARG A 384 -13.07 0.91 9.83
N MET A 385 -12.69 1.77 10.77
CA MET A 385 -12.03 3.04 10.46
C MET A 385 -10.62 2.81 9.93
N ILE A 386 -9.89 1.87 10.53
CA ILE A 386 -8.50 1.58 10.18
C ILE A 386 -8.41 0.79 8.88
N GLY A 387 -9.05 -0.38 8.77
CA GLY A 387 -8.98 -1.19 7.55
C GLY A 387 -9.78 -0.59 6.40
N TYR A 388 -11.11 -0.57 6.51
CA TYR A 388 -11.95 -0.07 5.41
C TYR A 388 -11.65 1.40 5.09
N GLY A 389 -11.55 2.25 6.12
CA GLY A 389 -11.26 3.69 5.94
C GLY A 389 -9.84 3.96 5.44
N GLY A 390 -8.84 3.22 5.91
CA GLY A 390 -7.46 3.33 5.45
C GLY A 390 -7.34 2.99 3.96
N MET A 391 -7.99 1.91 3.53
CA MET A 391 -7.99 1.49 2.13
C MET A 391 -8.71 2.48 1.21
N LEU A 392 -9.81 3.10 1.66
CA LEU A 392 -10.43 4.22 0.92
C LEU A 392 -9.48 5.41 0.78
N MET A 393 -8.69 5.72 1.81
CA MET A 393 -7.71 6.81 1.75
C MET A 393 -6.57 6.48 0.78
N GLU A 394 -6.07 5.24 0.75
CA GLU A 394 -5.08 4.81 -0.25
C GLU A 394 -5.64 4.92 -1.67
N SER A 395 -6.90 4.52 -1.87
CA SER A 395 -7.54 4.66 -3.17
C SER A 395 -7.71 6.12 -3.59
N PHE A 396 -7.92 7.04 -2.65
CA PHE A 396 -7.89 8.48 -2.94
C PHE A 396 -6.51 8.95 -3.43
N VAL A 397 -5.42 8.42 -2.86
CA VAL A 397 -4.07 8.65 -3.36
C VAL A 397 -3.93 8.16 -4.81
N ALA A 398 -4.46 6.98 -5.12
CA ALA A 398 -4.45 6.44 -6.48
C ALA A 398 -5.26 7.27 -7.49
N VAL A 399 -6.38 7.84 -7.04
CA VAL A 399 -7.17 8.79 -7.85
C VAL A 399 -6.35 10.06 -8.14
N MET A 400 -5.62 10.60 -7.15
CA MET A 400 -4.75 11.74 -7.42
C MET A 400 -3.63 11.39 -8.41
N ALA A 401 -3.04 10.19 -8.28
CA ALA A 401 -1.96 9.74 -9.15
C ALA A 401 -2.39 9.62 -10.63
N ILE A 402 -3.57 9.03 -10.90
CA ILE A 402 -4.09 8.96 -12.28
C ILE A 402 -4.45 10.34 -12.82
N ILE A 403 -4.97 11.26 -11.99
CA ILE A 403 -5.22 12.64 -12.40
C ILE A 403 -3.91 13.33 -12.78
N THR A 404 -2.88 13.26 -11.93
CA THR A 404 -1.58 13.90 -12.19
C THR A 404 -0.93 13.38 -13.46
N ALA A 405 -1.07 12.09 -13.77
CA ALA A 405 -0.59 11.54 -15.04
C ALA A 405 -1.43 12.03 -16.25
N SER A 406 -2.73 12.20 -16.04
CA SER A 406 -3.68 12.53 -17.12
C SER A 406 -3.73 14.01 -17.48
N ILE A 407 -3.17 14.90 -16.66
CA ILE A 407 -3.09 16.35 -16.95
C ILE A 407 -1.79 16.74 -17.67
N ILE A 408 -0.79 15.86 -17.69
CA ILE A 408 0.50 16.09 -18.35
C ILE A 408 0.30 15.98 -19.87
N ASP A 409 1.09 16.76 -20.62
CA ASP A 409 1.18 16.62 -22.06
C ASP A 409 1.48 15.16 -22.45
N GLN A 410 0.75 14.64 -23.43
CA GLN A 410 0.84 13.22 -23.78
C GLN A 410 2.22 12.85 -24.34
N HIS A 411 2.88 13.72 -25.10
CA HIS A 411 4.22 13.45 -25.60
C HIS A 411 5.24 13.40 -24.47
N ILE A 412 5.14 14.31 -23.48
CA ILE A 412 5.96 14.25 -22.26
C ILE A 412 5.69 12.95 -21.50
N TYR A 413 4.42 12.63 -21.24
CA TYR A 413 4.03 11.42 -20.51
C TYR A 413 4.63 10.15 -21.14
N PHE A 414 4.48 9.97 -22.45
CA PHE A 414 5.02 8.80 -23.15
C PHE A 414 6.55 8.86 -23.29
N GLY A 415 7.16 10.03 -23.48
CA GLY A 415 8.62 10.17 -23.54
C GLY A 415 9.31 9.85 -22.21
N MET A 416 8.65 10.07 -21.07
CA MET A 416 9.14 9.68 -19.75
C MET A 416 8.96 8.19 -19.47
N ASN A 417 7.81 7.61 -19.85
CA ASN A 417 7.44 6.25 -19.48
C ASN A 417 7.80 5.18 -20.52
N ALA A 418 8.25 5.57 -21.71
CA ALA A 418 8.76 4.65 -22.72
C ALA A 418 10.18 4.17 -22.38
N PRO A 419 10.54 2.93 -22.76
CA PRO A 419 11.87 2.39 -22.52
C PRO A 419 12.93 3.17 -23.30
N LEU A 420 14.15 3.22 -22.75
CA LEU A 420 15.29 3.93 -23.34
C LEU A 420 15.59 3.50 -24.78
N GLY A 421 15.40 2.22 -25.10
CA GLY A 421 15.60 1.70 -26.45
C GLY A 421 14.62 2.27 -27.49
N ALA A 422 13.44 2.74 -27.06
CA ALA A 422 12.46 3.36 -27.94
C ALA A 422 12.69 4.87 -28.09
N THR A 423 13.04 5.55 -27.00
CA THR A 423 13.23 7.01 -26.98
C THR A 423 14.62 7.45 -27.40
N GLY A 424 15.62 6.56 -27.40
CA GLY A 424 17.03 6.88 -27.68
C GLY A 424 17.71 7.75 -26.61
N GLY A 425 16.99 8.20 -25.57
CA GLY A 425 17.52 9.01 -24.47
C GLY A 425 17.82 10.47 -24.81
N THR A 426 17.63 10.91 -26.06
CA THR A 426 17.87 12.30 -26.48
C THR A 426 16.55 13.03 -26.77
N PRO A 427 16.47 14.35 -26.57
CA PRO A 427 15.28 15.14 -26.89
C PRO A 427 14.79 14.95 -28.34
N GLU A 428 15.71 14.83 -29.29
CA GLU A 428 15.41 14.65 -30.71
C GLU A 428 14.73 13.30 -30.99
N SER A 429 15.33 12.22 -30.49
CA SER A 429 14.79 10.87 -30.68
C SER A 429 13.51 10.65 -29.89
N ALA A 430 13.37 11.27 -28.71
CA ALA A 430 12.13 11.21 -27.92
C ALA A 430 10.97 11.94 -28.60
N ALA A 431 11.22 13.12 -29.18
CA ALA A 431 10.22 13.85 -29.96
C ALA A 431 9.79 13.06 -31.20
N ALA A 432 10.74 12.52 -31.97
CA ALA A 432 10.43 11.70 -33.14
C ALA A 432 9.60 10.46 -32.77
N TYR A 433 10.00 9.75 -31.71
CA TYR A 433 9.29 8.58 -31.22
C TYR A 433 7.86 8.91 -30.77
N THR A 434 7.69 9.91 -29.90
CA THR A 434 6.37 10.24 -29.35
C THR A 434 5.40 10.78 -30.41
N ASN A 435 5.90 11.53 -31.39
CA ASN A 435 5.10 11.97 -32.55
C ASN A 435 4.63 10.80 -33.43
N SER A 436 5.37 9.69 -33.46
CA SER A 436 4.97 8.48 -34.21
C SER A 436 3.81 7.71 -33.59
N LEU A 437 3.47 8.01 -32.32
CA LEU A 437 2.45 7.30 -31.55
C LEU A 437 1.02 7.80 -31.81
N GLY A 438 0.82 8.80 -32.68
CA GLY A 438 -0.51 9.31 -33.01
C GLY A 438 -1.22 9.99 -31.82
N LEU A 439 -0.46 10.64 -30.95
CA LEU A 439 -0.96 11.23 -29.71
C LEU A 439 -1.80 12.49 -29.96
N SER A 440 -2.70 12.79 -29.02
CA SER A 440 -3.44 14.05 -29.01
C SER A 440 -2.55 15.22 -28.61
N GLY A 441 -2.66 16.34 -29.32
CA GLY A 441 -1.92 17.58 -29.03
C GLY A 441 -1.06 18.02 -30.21
N PRO A 442 -0.41 19.20 -30.12
CA PRO A 442 0.60 19.59 -31.09
C PRO A 442 1.79 18.62 -31.05
N PRO A 443 2.46 18.33 -32.20
CA PRO A 443 3.66 17.51 -32.21
C PRO A 443 4.74 18.06 -31.28
N ALA A 444 5.38 17.19 -30.51
CA ALA A 444 6.48 17.57 -29.65
C ALA A 444 7.72 17.94 -30.47
N THR A 445 8.49 18.90 -29.95
CA THR A 445 9.81 19.28 -30.47
C THR A 445 10.90 18.88 -29.47
N PRO A 446 12.18 18.85 -29.87
CA PRO A 446 13.28 18.62 -28.93
C PRO A 446 13.25 19.61 -27.75
N GLU A 447 12.90 20.87 -28.01
CA GLU A 447 12.77 21.91 -26.99
C GLU A 447 11.66 21.60 -25.98
N THR A 448 10.62 20.86 -26.37
CA THR A 448 9.55 20.44 -25.45
C THR A 448 10.13 19.61 -24.31
N PHE A 449 11.03 18.67 -24.60
CA PHE A 449 11.68 17.84 -23.58
C PHE A 449 12.77 18.59 -22.82
N SER A 450 13.59 19.38 -23.51
CA SER A 450 14.66 20.15 -22.88
C SER A 450 14.13 21.23 -21.94
N ASN A 451 13.03 21.89 -22.30
CA ASN A 451 12.38 22.88 -21.44
C ASN A 451 11.72 22.21 -20.24
N ALA A 452 11.01 21.09 -20.45
CA ALA A 452 10.40 20.36 -19.35
C ALA A 452 11.44 19.84 -18.34
N ALA A 453 12.62 19.42 -18.81
CA ALA A 453 13.73 19.02 -17.95
C ALA A 453 14.32 20.22 -17.17
N SER A 454 14.58 21.33 -17.84
CA SER A 454 15.16 22.52 -17.19
C SER A 454 14.21 23.16 -16.17
N GLU A 455 12.90 23.17 -16.43
CA GLU A 455 11.87 23.68 -15.52
C GLU A 455 11.81 22.93 -14.19
N VAL A 456 12.11 21.62 -14.19
CA VAL A 456 12.16 20.81 -12.97
C VAL A 456 13.58 20.72 -12.38
N GLY A 457 14.57 21.33 -13.03
CA GLY A 457 15.97 21.34 -12.58
C GLY A 457 16.68 20.01 -12.77
N GLU A 458 16.36 19.28 -13.83
CA GLU A 458 16.94 17.97 -14.17
C GLU A 458 17.68 18.03 -15.51
N GLU A 459 18.74 17.23 -15.67
CA GLU A 459 19.46 17.12 -16.94
C GLU A 459 18.61 16.49 -18.05
N SER A 460 17.77 15.51 -17.67
CA SER A 460 16.83 14.86 -18.57
C SER A 460 15.65 14.26 -17.81
N ILE A 461 14.49 14.25 -18.46
CA ILE A 461 13.28 13.56 -17.98
C ILE A 461 12.94 12.33 -18.84
N ILE A 462 13.70 12.10 -19.92
CA ILE A 462 13.41 11.09 -20.94
C ILE A 462 13.71 9.69 -20.39
N SER A 463 12.78 8.76 -20.58
CA SER A 463 12.90 7.37 -20.12
C SER A 463 13.23 7.19 -18.64
N ARG A 464 12.83 8.16 -17.81
CA ARG A 464 12.78 8.00 -16.35
C ARG A 464 11.53 7.20 -15.97
N THR A 465 11.53 5.94 -16.44
CA THR A 465 10.40 5.00 -16.30
C THR A 465 10.12 4.63 -14.85
N GLY A 466 8.95 4.03 -14.60
CA GLY A 466 8.55 3.58 -13.27
C GLY A 466 7.52 4.50 -12.58
N GLY A 467 6.91 5.44 -13.30
CA GLY A 467 5.77 6.25 -12.86
C GLY A 467 6.07 7.34 -11.82
N ALA A 468 7.05 7.11 -10.94
CA ALA A 468 7.46 8.03 -9.87
C ALA A 468 7.86 9.43 -10.40
N PRO A 469 8.77 9.56 -11.38
CA PRO A 469 9.14 10.87 -11.92
C PRO A 469 7.96 11.56 -12.64
N THR A 470 7.11 10.79 -13.31
CA THR A 470 5.92 11.33 -13.98
C THR A 470 4.90 11.87 -12.99
N LEU A 471 4.68 11.16 -11.87
CA LEU A 471 3.88 11.68 -10.76
C LEU A 471 4.45 13.00 -10.25
N ALA A 472 5.76 13.08 -10.05
CA ALA A 472 6.42 14.28 -9.56
C ALA A 472 6.24 15.48 -10.51
N ILE A 473 6.30 15.26 -11.84
CA ILE A 473 5.95 16.29 -12.82
C ILE A 473 4.49 16.71 -12.69
N GLY A 474 3.55 15.77 -12.56
CA GLY A 474 2.13 16.12 -12.43
C GLY A 474 1.82 16.89 -11.14
N ILE A 475 2.47 16.55 -10.02
CA ILE A 475 2.36 17.30 -8.77
C ILE A 475 2.94 18.70 -8.92
N SER A 476 4.13 18.85 -9.53
CA SER A 476 4.74 20.15 -9.74
C SER A 476 3.90 21.03 -10.68
N GLU A 477 3.27 20.43 -11.69
CA GLU A 477 2.35 21.09 -12.62
C GLU A 477 1.11 21.65 -11.92
N VAL A 478 0.54 20.95 -10.94
CA VAL A 478 -0.57 21.49 -10.15
C VAL A 478 -0.09 22.54 -9.16
N PHE A 479 0.99 22.25 -8.42
CA PHE A 479 1.44 23.08 -7.30
C PHE A 479 1.97 24.44 -7.74
N HIS A 480 2.75 24.52 -8.82
CA HIS A 480 3.32 25.82 -9.24
C HIS A 480 2.25 26.84 -9.66
N GLN A 481 1.08 26.39 -10.12
CA GLN A 481 -0.01 27.27 -10.56
C GLN A 481 -0.71 28.01 -9.41
N PHE A 482 -0.68 27.49 -8.18
CA PHE A 482 -1.30 28.15 -7.02
C PHE A 482 -0.35 28.36 -5.81
N LEU A 483 0.84 27.76 -5.81
CA LEU A 483 1.86 27.91 -4.76
C LEU A 483 3.24 28.22 -5.36
N GLY A 484 3.62 29.49 -5.30
CA GLY A 484 5.00 29.93 -5.54
C GLY A 484 5.41 30.15 -6.99
N GLY A 485 4.51 29.94 -7.97
CA GLY A 485 4.77 30.21 -9.39
C GLY A 485 5.81 29.28 -10.02
N SER A 486 6.14 29.53 -11.29
CA SER A 486 7.02 28.66 -12.10
C SER A 486 8.42 28.48 -11.51
N SER A 487 8.93 29.45 -10.73
CA SER A 487 10.24 29.35 -10.08
C SER A 487 10.32 28.24 -9.02
N MET A 488 9.19 27.77 -8.50
CA MET A 488 9.12 26.70 -7.51
C MET A 488 8.89 25.32 -8.13
N LYS A 489 8.84 25.20 -9.46
CA LYS A 489 8.52 23.92 -10.14
C LYS A 489 9.58 22.85 -9.85
N SER A 490 10.86 23.20 -9.88
CA SER A 490 11.95 22.31 -9.46
C SER A 490 11.85 21.89 -8.00
N PHE A 491 11.55 22.83 -7.09
CA PHE A 491 11.33 22.52 -5.68
C PHE A 491 10.20 21.50 -5.50
N TRP A 492 9.03 21.73 -6.13
CA TRP A 492 7.88 20.83 -6.02
C TRP A 492 8.12 19.46 -6.65
N TYR A 493 8.89 19.39 -7.73
CA TYR A 493 9.30 18.13 -8.35
C TYR A 493 10.18 17.29 -7.41
N HIS A 494 11.26 17.88 -6.88
CA HIS A 494 12.15 17.18 -5.94
C HIS A 494 11.45 16.84 -4.62
N PHE A 495 10.57 17.72 -4.14
CA PHE A 495 9.68 17.46 -3.02
C PHE A 495 8.81 16.22 -3.26
N ALA A 496 8.21 16.09 -4.45
CA ALA A 496 7.36 14.97 -4.80
C ALA A 496 8.13 13.63 -4.88
N ILE A 497 9.34 13.63 -5.45
CA ILE A 497 10.22 12.44 -5.47
C ILE A 497 10.56 11.98 -4.05
N MET A 498 10.98 12.90 -3.19
CA MET A 498 11.31 12.58 -1.80
C MET A 498 10.09 12.13 -1.00
N PHE A 499 8.95 12.79 -1.20
CA PHE A 499 7.65 12.41 -0.65
C PHE A 499 7.30 10.96 -0.99
N GLU A 500 7.48 10.57 -2.25
CA GLU A 500 7.24 9.21 -2.69
C GLU A 500 8.24 8.23 -2.07
N ALA A 501 9.53 8.53 -2.08
CA ALA A 501 10.55 7.67 -1.45
C ALA A 501 10.26 7.43 0.03
N LEU A 502 9.77 8.45 0.76
CA LEU A 502 9.33 8.32 2.14
C LEU A 502 8.14 7.35 2.28
N PHE A 503 7.17 7.39 1.36
CA PHE A 503 6.05 6.45 1.35
C PHE A 503 6.53 5.01 1.24
N ILE A 504 7.39 4.76 0.26
CA ILE A 504 7.84 3.41 -0.04
C ILE A 504 8.66 2.85 1.12
N LEU A 505 9.48 3.68 1.76
CA LEU A 505 10.30 3.26 2.89
C LEU A 505 9.47 2.85 4.11
N THR A 506 8.32 3.49 4.38
CA THR A 506 7.41 3.04 5.46
C THR A 506 6.78 1.67 5.17
N THR A 507 6.48 1.37 3.91
CA THR A 507 6.00 0.04 3.49
C THR A 507 7.09 -1.02 3.66
N ILE A 508 8.36 -0.70 3.41
CA ILE A 508 9.49 -1.62 3.63
C ILE A 508 9.65 -1.94 5.12
N ASP A 509 9.49 -0.96 6.01
CA ASP A 509 9.56 -1.16 7.46
C ASP A 509 8.50 -2.11 7.97
N ALA A 510 7.24 -1.77 7.69
CA ALA A 510 6.09 -2.56 8.09
C ALA A 510 6.17 -3.95 7.46
N GLY A 511 6.49 -4.02 6.16
CA GLY A 511 6.59 -5.28 5.45
C GLY A 511 7.71 -6.19 5.95
N THR A 512 8.90 -5.65 6.25
CA THR A 512 10.00 -6.45 6.84
C THR A 512 9.60 -7.02 8.20
N ARG A 513 8.87 -6.24 9.01
CA ARG A 513 8.33 -6.73 10.29
C ARG A 513 7.26 -7.80 10.09
N VAL A 514 6.34 -7.63 9.15
CA VAL A 514 5.32 -8.65 8.84
C VAL A 514 5.96 -9.93 8.33
N ALA A 515 6.93 -9.83 7.44
CA ALA A 515 7.71 -10.97 6.96
C ALA A 515 8.43 -11.71 8.10
N ARG A 516 8.98 -10.98 9.09
CA ARG A 516 9.51 -11.59 10.31
C ARG A 516 8.43 -12.40 11.04
N PHE A 517 7.25 -11.82 11.26
CA PHE A 517 6.15 -12.53 11.95
C PHE A 517 5.76 -13.79 11.23
N MET A 518 5.63 -13.72 9.91
CA MET A 518 5.30 -14.87 9.08
C MET A 518 6.36 -15.97 9.14
N LEU A 519 7.64 -15.61 9.09
CA LEU A 519 8.73 -16.58 9.21
C LEU A 519 8.76 -17.20 10.62
N SER A 520 8.51 -16.39 11.64
CA SER A 520 8.41 -16.87 13.03
C SER A 520 7.25 -17.85 13.19
N ASP A 521 6.08 -17.52 12.66
CA ASP A 521 4.90 -18.40 12.65
C ASP A 521 5.18 -19.70 11.89
N ALA A 522 5.80 -19.61 10.71
CA ALA A 522 6.17 -20.77 9.89
C ALA A 522 7.13 -21.71 10.63
N LEU A 523 8.19 -21.17 11.23
CA LEU A 523 9.16 -21.95 12.01
C LEU A 523 8.53 -22.51 13.29
N GLY A 524 7.61 -21.77 13.91
CA GLY A 524 6.86 -22.20 15.09
C GLY A 524 6.00 -23.44 14.87
N ASN A 525 5.69 -23.79 13.62
CA ASN A 525 4.94 -25.00 13.30
C ASN A 525 5.77 -26.30 13.40
N PHE A 526 7.11 -26.23 13.47
CA PHE A 526 7.95 -27.40 13.64
C PHE A 526 8.04 -27.85 15.11
N ALA A 527 8.23 -29.15 15.32
CA ALA A 527 8.38 -29.74 16.66
C ALA A 527 9.77 -29.42 17.27
N GLY A 528 9.92 -29.70 18.57
CA GLY A 528 11.20 -29.55 19.28
C GLY A 528 11.55 -28.08 19.60
N PRO A 529 12.85 -27.69 19.53
CA PRO A 529 13.30 -26.34 19.89
C PRO A 529 12.64 -25.21 19.09
N ALA A 530 12.19 -25.51 17.85
CA ALA A 530 11.52 -24.55 16.97
C ALA A 530 10.15 -24.08 17.52
N ARG A 531 9.54 -24.80 18.48
CA ARG A 531 8.30 -24.35 19.13
C ARG A 531 8.46 -23.01 19.87
N LYS A 532 9.69 -22.64 20.25
CA LYS A 532 10.00 -21.33 20.85
C LYS A 532 9.67 -20.15 19.93
N PHE A 533 9.66 -20.34 18.60
CA PHE A 533 9.27 -19.29 17.66
C PHE A 533 7.78 -18.90 17.76
N LYS A 534 6.94 -19.71 18.43
CA LYS A 534 5.55 -19.32 18.74
C LYS A 534 5.44 -18.24 19.81
N ASP A 535 6.49 -18.01 20.61
CA ASP A 535 6.49 -16.98 21.63
C ASP A 535 6.86 -15.62 21.00
N PRO A 536 5.90 -14.69 20.87
CA PRO A 536 6.18 -13.37 20.29
C PRO A 536 7.15 -12.54 21.13
N SER A 537 7.41 -12.91 22.39
CA SER A 537 8.33 -12.20 23.27
C SER A 537 9.78 -12.69 23.16
N TRP A 538 10.04 -13.78 22.42
CA TRP A 538 11.37 -14.36 22.29
C TRP A 538 12.28 -13.55 21.36
N ARG A 539 13.19 -12.78 21.96
CA ARG A 539 14.06 -11.82 21.27
C ARG A 539 15.00 -12.45 20.25
N VAL A 540 15.71 -13.51 20.64
CA VAL A 540 16.72 -14.14 19.77
C VAL A 540 16.06 -14.71 18.52
N GLY A 541 14.88 -15.34 18.66
CA GLY A 541 14.11 -15.83 17.52
C GLY A 541 13.66 -14.71 16.59
N ALA A 542 13.16 -13.60 17.15
CA ALA A 542 12.78 -12.43 16.37
C ALA A 542 13.97 -11.84 15.59
N TRP A 543 15.14 -11.70 16.23
CA TRP A 543 16.35 -11.17 15.58
C TRP A 543 16.86 -12.07 14.48
N LEU A 544 16.87 -13.39 14.71
CA LEU A 544 17.26 -14.37 13.70
C LEU A 544 16.31 -14.32 12.49
N CYS A 545 15.00 -14.28 12.73
CA CYS A 545 14.02 -14.19 11.66
C CYS A 545 14.16 -12.88 10.88
N SER A 546 14.38 -11.75 11.55
CA SER A 546 14.68 -10.47 10.89
C SER A 546 15.93 -10.56 10.02
N ALA A 547 17.03 -11.15 10.53
CA ALA A 547 18.26 -11.29 9.78
C ALA A 547 18.06 -12.13 8.51
N ILE A 548 17.32 -13.24 8.60
CA ILE A 548 17.00 -14.10 7.45
C ILE A 548 16.15 -13.34 6.43
N VAL A 549 15.08 -12.68 6.87
CA VAL A 549 14.18 -11.92 5.99
C VAL A 549 14.94 -10.82 5.26
N VAL A 550 15.74 -10.04 6.00
CA VAL A 550 16.49 -8.91 5.45
C VAL A 550 17.61 -9.37 4.52
N ALA A 551 18.29 -10.48 4.84
CA ALA A 551 19.24 -11.09 3.92
C ALA A 551 18.55 -11.59 2.64
N ALA A 552 17.36 -12.19 2.76
CA ALA A 552 16.62 -12.72 1.62
C ALA A 552 16.19 -11.61 0.64
N TRP A 553 15.39 -10.62 1.08
CA TRP A 553 14.98 -9.54 0.19
C TRP A 553 16.15 -8.62 -0.19
N GLY A 554 17.12 -8.43 0.71
CA GLY A 554 18.33 -7.64 0.46
C GLY A 554 19.23 -8.24 -0.61
N SER A 555 19.35 -9.57 -0.68
CA SER A 555 20.08 -10.25 -1.75
C SER A 555 19.44 -10.04 -3.12
N ILE A 556 18.10 -10.07 -3.17
CA ILE A 556 17.33 -9.78 -4.38
C ILE A 556 17.51 -8.30 -4.77
N LEU A 557 17.50 -7.37 -3.78
CA LEU A 557 17.78 -5.94 -4.02
C LEU A 557 19.15 -5.73 -4.65
N LEU A 558 20.20 -6.30 -4.07
CA LEU A 558 21.56 -6.14 -4.57
C LEU A 558 21.69 -6.68 -5.99
N MET A 559 21.10 -7.85 -6.28
CA MET A 559 21.03 -8.38 -7.65
C MET A 559 20.31 -7.40 -8.59
N GLY A 560 19.23 -6.75 -8.14
CA GLY A 560 18.51 -5.74 -8.91
C GLY A 560 19.29 -4.48 -9.22
N VAL A 561 20.19 -4.07 -8.32
CA VAL A 561 21.00 -2.85 -8.48
C VAL A 561 22.27 -3.12 -9.28
N THR A 562 22.87 -4.30 -9.16
CA THR A 562 24.13 -4.63 -9.87
C THR A 562 23.91 -5.22 -11.26
N ASP A 563 22.70 -5.69 -11.58
CA ASP A 563 22.36 -6.26 -12.89
C ASP A 563 21.18 -5.51 -13.55
N PRO A 564 21.45 -4.44 -14.32
CA PRO A 564 20.42 -3.56 -14.86
C PRO A 564 19.50 -4.23 -15.90
N LEU A 565 20.01 -5.25 -16.61
CA LEU A 565 19.30 -6.02 -17.64
C LEU A 565 18.76 -7.36 -17.09
N GLY A 566 19.38 -7.84 -16.01
CA GLY A 566 19.26 -9.19 -15.46
C GLY A 566 18.70 -9.29 -14.02
N GLY A 567 18.27 -8.19 -13.39
CA GLY A 567 17.85 -8.17 -11.97
C GLY A 567 16.35 -7.98 -11.69
N ILE A 568 16.01 -7.23 -10.63
CA ILE A 568 14.65 -6.87 -10.19
C ILE A 568 13.82 -6.14 -11.25
N ASN A 569 14.41 -5.45 -12.23
CA ASN A 569 13.66 -4.82 -13.31
C ASN A 569 12.81 -5.85 -14.08
N ALA A 570 13.26 -7.12 -14.13
CA ALA A 570 12.50 -8.27 -14.61
C ALA A 570 11.44 -8.78 -13.60
N LEU A 571 11.58 -8.50 -12.30
CA LEU A 571 10.56 -8.88 -11.30
C LEU A 571 9.42 -7.85 -11.21
N PHE A 572 9.59 -6.64 -11.75
CA PHE A 572 8.53 -5.62 -11.74
C PHE A 572 7.25 -6.07 -12.48
N PRO A 573 7.31 -6.71 -13.66
CA PRO A 573 6.12 -7.32 -14.29
C PRO A 573 5.44 -8.41 -13.46
N LEU A 574 6.18 -9.10 -12.59
CA LEU A 574 5.61 -10.09 -11.66
C LEU A 574 4.98 -9.46 -10.42
N PHE A 575 5.38 -8.24 -10.06
CA PHE A 575 4.90 -7.54 -8.86
C PHE A 575 3.38 -7.51 -8.78
N GLY A 576 2.72 -7.01 -9.84
CA GLY A 576 1.25 -6.89 -9.86
C GLY A 576 0.56 -8.25 -9.75
N ILE A 577 1.03 -9.24 -10.51
CA ILE A 577 0.46 -10.59 -10.50
C ILE A 577 0.63 -11.23 -9.12
N ALA A 578 1.85 -11.18 -8.56
CA ALA A 578 2.15 -11.75 -7.25
C ALA A 578 1.32 -11.08 -6.13
N ASN A 579 1.14 -9.76 -6.19
CA ASN A 579 0.31 -9.03 -5.23
C ASN A 579 -1.18 -9.42 -5.32
N GLN A 580 -1.71 -9.64 -6.52
CA GLN A 580 -3.10 -10.09 -6.69
C GLN A 580 -3.28 -11.56 -6.32
N LEU A 581 -2.31 -12.43 -6.64
CA LEU A 581 -2.31 -13.83 -6.17
C LEU A 581 -2.37 -13.90 -4.64
N LEU A 582 -1.70 -12.99 -3.96
CA LEU A 582 -1.77 -12.84 -2.50
C LEU A 582 -3.15 -12.36 -2.03
N ALA A 583 -3.78 -11.42 -2.75
CA ALA A 583 -5.15 -10.97 -2.49
C ALA A 583 -6.15 -12.14 -2.61
N ALA A 584 -6.01 -12.98 -3.64
CA ALA A 584 -6.82 -14.18 -3.82
C ALA A 584 -6.70 -15.15 -2.63
N ILE A 585 -5.48 -15.37 -2.12
CA ILE A 585 -5.28 -16.18 -0.90
C ILE A 585 -6.01 -15.54 0.29
N ALA A 586 -5.89 -14.23 0.49
CA ALA A 586 -6.53 -13.52 1.59
C ALA A 586 -8.06 -13.63 1.54
N LEU A 587 -8.65 -13.34 0.38
CA LEU A 587 -10.09 -13.43 0.15
C LEU A 587 -10.60 -14.87 0.30
N MET A 588 -9.85 -15.88 -0.16
CA MET A 588 -10.20 -17.29 0.02
C MET A 588 -10.19 -17.71 1.49
N VAL A 589 -9.20 -17.27 2.27
CA VAL A 589 -9.15 -17.52 3.72
C VAL A 589 -10.34 -16.86 4.42
N VAL A 590 -10.61 -15.59 4.14
CA VAL A 590 -11.77 -14.87 4.69
C VAL A 590 -13.08 -15.57 4.33
N LEU A 591 -13.28 -15.92 3.05
CA LEU A 591 -14.48 -16.61 2.59
C LEU A 591 -14.66 -17.96 3.30
N THR A 592 -13.58 -18.73 3.47
CA THR A 592 -13.60 -20.00 4.20
C THR A 592 -14.07 -19.80 5.64
N ILE A 593 -13.56 -18.79 6.32
CA ILE A 593 -13.92 -18.48 7.71
C ILE A 593 -15.38 -18.05 7.81
N LEU A 594 -15.87 -17.21 6.90
CA LEU A 594 -17.28 -16.80 6.88
C LEU A 594 -18.23 -18.00 6.70
N VAL A 595 -17.88 -18.93 5.81
CA VAL A 595 -18.65 -20.17 5.61
C VAL A 595 -18.65 -21.02 6.88
N LYS A 596 -17.48 -21.23 7.50
CA LYS A 596 -17.35 -22.00 8.74
C LYS A 596 -18.14 -21.39 9.91
N LYS A 597 -18.23 -20.06 9.98
CA LYS A 597 -19.05 -19.31 10.96
C LYS A 597 -20.56 -19.33 10.67
N GLY A 598 -21.01 -20.03 9.61
CA GLY A 598 -22.42 -20.09 9.22
C GLY A 598 -22.96 -18.78 8.61
N LEU A 599 -22.08 -17.84 8.24
CA LEU A 599 -22.47 -16.55 7.62
C LEU A 599 -22.69 -16.69 6.11
N THR A 600 -23.27 -17.81 5.66
CA THR A 600 -23.43 -18.20 4.26
C THR A 600 -24.19 -17.18 3.42
N LYS A 601 -25.12 -16.43 4.02
CA LYS A 601 -25.85 -15.33 3.36
C LYS A 601 -24.93 -14.18 2.89
N TRP A 602 -23.79 -14.00 3.54
CA TRP A 602 -22.90 -12.84 3.35
C TRP A 602 -21.58 -13.19 2.67
N VAL A 603 -21.38 -14.45 2.28
CA VAL A 603 -20.14 -14.92 1.62
C VAL A 603 -19.89 -14.28 0.26
N TRP A 604 -20.93 -13.70 -0.37
CA TRP A 604 -20.78 -12.97 -1.62
C TRP A 604 -19.92 -11.71 -1.46
N ILE A 605 -19.83 -11.14 -0.25
CA ILE A 605 -19.05 -9.94 0.05
C ILE A 605 -17.56 -10.15 -0.27
N PRO A 606 -16.88 -11.19 0.26
CA PRO A 606 -15.53 -11.56 -0.19
C PRO A 606 -15.53 -12.48 -1.43
N GLY A 607 -16.63 -13.16 -1.75
CA GLY A 607 -16.68 -14.14 -2.84
C GLY A 607 -16.72 -13.54 -4.25
N VAL A 608 -17.49 -12.48 -4.47
CA VAL A 608 -17.51 -11.77 -5.75
C VAL A 608 -16.12 -11.18 -6.09
N PRO A 609 -15.45 -10.43 -5.19
CA PRO A 609 -14.12 -9.92 -5.50
C PRO A 609 -13.09 -11.05 -5.66
N LEU A 610 -13.21 -12.16 -4.92
CA LEU A 610 -12.34 -13.33 -5.09
C LEU A 610 -12.45 -13.91 -6.51
N VAL A 611 -13.67 -14.11 -7.00
CA VAL A 611 -13.88 -14.65 -8.35
C VAL A 611 -13.34 -13.70 -9.41
N TRP A 612 -13.59 -12.40 -9.25
CA TRP A 612 -13.07 -11.37 -10.16
C TRP A 612 -11.54 -11.37 -10.19
N ASP A 613 -10.90 -11.34 -9.02
CA ASP A 613 -9.45 -11.36 -8.87
C ASP A 613 -8.84 -12.63 -9.49
N LEU A 614 -9.40 -13.81 -9.20
CA LEU A 614 -8.94 -15.07 -9.81
C LEU A 614 -9.06 -15.03 -11.34
N ILE A 615 -10.14 -14.50 -11.91
CA ILE A 615 -10.32 -14.38 -13.36
C ILE A 615 -9.24 -13.47 -13.95
N VAL A 616 -9.05 -12.28 -13.40
CA VAL A 616 -8.05 -11.31 -13.86
C VAL A 616 -6.65 -11.90 -13.76
N THR A 617 -6.30 -12.42 -12.59
CA THR A 617 -4.94 -12.80 -12.24
C THR A 617 -4.51 -14.11 -12.89
N MET A 618 -5.43 -15.07 -13.04
CA MET A 618 -5.15 -16.29 -13.81
C MET A 618 -5.08 -16.01 -15.31
N THR A 619 -5.89 -15.09 -15.84
CA THR A 619 -5.77 -14.69 -17.25
C THR A 619 -4.44 -13.99 -17.51
N ALA A 620 -4.00 -13.09 -16.60
CA ALA A 620 -2.73 -12.40 -16.74
C ALA A 620 -1.55 -13.37 -16.66
N SER A 621 -1.57 -14.28 -15.67
CA SER A 621 -0.58 -15.35 -15.55
C SER A 621 -0.56 -16.23 -16.80
N TRP A 622 -1.72 -16.64 -17.31
CA TRP A 622 -1.82 -17.43 -18.53
C TRP A 622 -1.20 -16.72 -19.73
N GLN A 623 -1.52 -15.44 -19.96
CA GLN A 623 -0.95 -14.67 -21.07
C GLN A 623 0.57 -14.49 -20.90
N LYS A 624 1.06 -14.21 -19.69
CA LYS A 624 2.50 -14.10 -19.43
C LYS A 624 3.25 -15.42 -19.61
N ILE A 625 2.63 -16.56 -19.33
CA ILE A 625 3.26 -17.88 -19.49
C ILE A 625 3.18 -18.34 -20.96
N PHE A 626 2.00 -18.26 -21.59
CA PHE A 626 1.74 -18.97 -22.85
C PHE A 626 1.60 -18.08 -24.09
N SER A 627 1.66 -16.75 -23.98
CA SER A 627 1.51 -15.88 -25.15
C SER A 627 2.66 -16.07 -26.14
N ALA A 628 2.32 -16.13 -27.43
CA ALA A 628 3.27 -16.16 -28.53
C ALA A 628 3.83 -14.77 -28.88
N ASP A 629 3.30 -13.69 -28.29
CA ASP A 629 3.83 -12.34 -28.45
C ASP A 629 5.05 -12.15 -27.51
N PRO A 630 6.26 -11.88 -28.04
CA PRO A 630 7.45 -11.65 -27.22
C PRO A 630 7.36 -10.39 -26.35
N LYS A 631 6.40 -9.48 -26.55
CA LYS A 631 6.17 -8.35 -25.62
C LYS A 631 5.43 -8.79 -24.35
N VAL A 632 4.75 -9.94 -24.40
CA VAL A 632 3.91 -10.44 -23.30
C VAL A 632 4.45 -11.73 -22.69
N GLY A 633 4.79 -12.73 -23.50
CA GLY A 633 5.11 -14.10 -23.06
C GLY A 633 6.57 -14.28 -22.61
N TYR A 634 6.78 -14.68 -21.36
CA TYR A 634 8.11 -14.92 -20.79
C TYR A 634 8.85 -16.05 -21.50
N TRP A 635 8.17 -17.18 -21.77
CA TRP A 635 8.79 -18.32 -22.45
C TRP A 635 9.10 -18.00 -23.92
N LYS A 636 8.29 -17.15 -24.56
CA LYS A 636 8.60 -16.71 -25.93
C LYS A 636 9.83 -15.83 -25.99
N GLN A 637 9.98 -14.90 -25.04
CA GLN A 637 11.20 -14.10 -24.88
C GLN A 637 12.42 -14.99 -24.64
N HIS A 638 12.27 -16.00 -23.78
CA HIS A 638 13.31 -16.97 -23.46
C HIS A 638 13.79 -17.72 -24.70
N GLU A 639 12.88 -18.33 -25.46
CA GLU A 639 13.19 -19.05 -26.70
C GLU A 639 13.86 -18.16 -27.75
N LEU A 640 13.38 -16.93 -27.92
CA LEU A 640 13.93 -15.98 -28.88
C LEU A 640 15.38 -15.61 -28.52
N CYS A 641 15.64 -15.34 -27.24
CA CYS A 641 17.00 -15.04 -26.77
C CYS A 641 17.94 -16.24 -26.80
N GLN A 642 17.44 -17.45 -26.51
CA GLN A 642 18.23 -18.68 -26.67
C GLN A 642 18.64 -18.89 -28.13
N THR A 643 17.69 -18.73 -29.06
CA THR A 643 17.97 -18.88 -30.49
C THR A 643 18.98 -17.83 -30.97
N ALA A 644 18.82 -16.58 -30.53
CA ALA A 644 19.77 -15.52 -30.85
C ALA A 644 21.17 -15.81 -30.29
N ARG A 645 21.27 -16.26 -29.03
CA ARG A 645 22.56 -16.65 -28.43
C ARG A 645 23.23 -17.76 -29.22
N ASP A 646 22.49 -18.81 -29.58
CA ASP A 646 23.02 -19.95 -30.32
C ASP A 646 23.44 -19.55 -31.74
N ALA A 647 22.84 -18.50 -32.31
CA ALA A 647 23.22 -17.88 -33.58
C ALA A 647 24.35 -16.82 -33.46
N GLY A 648 24.79 -16.47 -32.24
CA GLY A 648 25.75 -15.38 -32.01
C GLY A 648 25.16 -13.97 -32.22
N GLU A 649 23.83 -13.85 -32.18
CA GLU A 649 23.08 -12.60 -32.36
C GLU A 649 22.61 -12.02 -31.00
N LEU A 650 22.29 -10.72 -30.99
CA LEU A 650 21.66 -10.06 -29.85
C LEU A 650 20.14 -10.24 -29.88
N CYS A 651 19.49 -10.19 -28.72
CA CYS A 651 18.04 -10.31 -28.61
C CYS A 651 17.41 -9.15 -27.82
N LEU A 652 16.17 -8.80 -28.15
CA LEU A 652 15.35 -7.85 -27.38
C LEU A 652 16.10 -6.54 -27.06
N THR A 653 16.32 -6.25 -25.78
CA THR A 653 17.01 -5.05 -25.29
C THR A 653 18.49 -5.28 -24.98
N ALA A 654 19.04 -6.47 -25.28
CA ALA A 654 20.44 -6.81 -25.03
C ALA A 654 21.37 -6.00 -25.94
N LYS A 655 22.44 -5.43 -25.35
CA LYS A 655 23.47 -4.69 -26.09
C LYS A 655 24.77 -5.48 -26.20
N THR A 656 24.97 -6.44 -25.30
CA THR A 656 26.14 -7.33 -25.26
C THR A 656 25.70 -8.81 -25.24
N PRO A 657 26.58 -9.76 -25.61
CA PRO A 657 26.31 -11.19 -25.44
C PRO A 657 26.00 -11.58 -24.00
N GLU A 658 26.67 -10.97 -23.02
CA GLU A 658 26.41 -11.19 -21.59
C GLU A 658 24.99 -10.75 -21.20
N ASP A 659 24.48 -9.68 -21.82
CA ASP A 659 23.11 -9.23 -21.62
C ASP A 659 22.09 -10.25 -22.15
N VAL A 660 22.41 -10.96 -23.23
CA VAL A 660 21.57 -12.04 -23.77
C VAL A 660 21.44 -13.16 -22.75
N ASP A 661 22.55 -13.59 -22.14
CA ASP A 661 22.55 -14.61 -21.08
C ASP A 661 21.77 -14.16 -19.84
N ALA A 662 21.88 -12.88 -19.46
CA ALA A 662 21.11 -12.31 -18.36
C ALA A 662 19.60 -12.32 -18.65
N VAL A 663 19.18 -11.96 -19.87
CA VAL A 663 17.76 -12.00 -20.30
C VAL A 663 17.23 -13.44 -20.33
N ILE A 664 18.01 -14.41 -20.79
CA ILE A 664 17.65 -15.84 -20.76
C ILE A 664 17.41 -16.30 -19.33
N ARG A 665 18.34 -16.01 -18.40
CA ARG A 665 18.20 -16.38 -16.99
C ARG A 665 16.95 -15.76 -16.37
N ASN A 666 16.66 -14.50 -16.70
CA ASN A 666 15.53 -13.77 -16.16
C ASN A 666 14.19 -14.29 -16.62
N THR A 667 14.04 -14.46 -17.92
CA THR A 667 12.81 -14.96 -18.53
C THR A 667 12.49 -16.37 -18.01
N PHE A 668 13.52 -17.19 -17.76
CA PHE A 668 13.37 -18.48 -17.08
C PHE A 668 12.85 -18.34 -15.64
N ILE A 669 13.47 -17.47 -14.83
CA ILE A 669 13.04 -17.24 -13.44
C ILE A 669 11.61 -16.69 -13.42
N GLN A 670 11.29 -15.72 -14.27
CA GLN A 670 9.95 -15.13 -14.36
C GLN A 670 8.90 -16.17 -14.75
N GLY A 671 9.15 -16.92 -15.83
CA GLY A 671 8.25 -17.96 -16.32
C GLY A 671 8.01 -19.03 -15.27
N THR A 672 9.07 -19.48 -14.62
CA THR A 672 8.99 -20.51 -13.57
C THR A 672 8.25 -20.01 -12.32
N LEU A 673 8.58 -18.83 -11.81
CA LEU A 673 7.91 -18.26 -10.64
C LEU A 673 6.43 -17.96 -10.92
N SER A 674 6.09 -17.50 -12.12
CA SER A 674 4.70 -17.28 -12.52
C SER A 674 3.89 -18.58 -12.48
N ILE A 675 4.45 -19.68 -13.00
CA ILE A 675 3.83 -21.02 -12.91
C ILE A 675 3.68 -21.44 -11.45
N VAL A 676 4.74 -21.35 -10.66
CA VAL A 676 4.72 -21.77 -9.25
C VAL A 676 3.66 -21.01 -8.46
N PHE A 677 3.61 -19.68 -8.59
CA PHE A 677 2.63 -18.88 -7.85
C PHE A 677 1.19 -19.16 -8.31
N ALA A 678 0.95 -19.26 -9.61
CA ALA A 678 -0.38 -19.61 -10.12
C ALA A 678 -0.85 -20.97 -9.60
N VAL A 679 0.02 -21.98 -9.64
CA VAL A 679 -0.28 -23.33 -9.12
C VAL A 679 -0.55 -23.30 -7.61
N LEU A 680 0.26 -22.60 -6.82
CA LEU A 680 0.05 -22.48 -5.37
C LEU A 680 -1.30 -21.85 -5.04
N VAL A 681 -1.70 -20.78 -5.73
CA VAL A 681 -2.99 -20.14 -5.51
C VAL A 681 -4.15 -21.04 -5.97
N LEU A 682 -4.00 -21.77 -7.07
CA LEU A 682 -5.01 -22.74 -7.50
C LEU A 682 -5.18 -23.85 -6.46
N ILE A 683 -4.08 -24.36 -5.88
CA ILE A 683 -4.14 -25.33 -4.77
C ILE A 683 -4.91 -24.75 -3.58
N VAL A 684 -4.55 -23.54 -3.14
CA VAL A 684 -5.21 -22.87 -2.01
C VAL A 684 -6.71 -22.67 -2.30
N THR A 685 -7.05 -22.26 -3.52
CA THR A 685 -8.44 -22.00 -3.95
C THR A 685 -9.25 -23.30 -3.99
N VAL A 686 -8.72 -24.36 -4.58
CA VAL A 686 -9.39 -25.67 -4.67
C VAL A 686 -9.59 -26.26 -3.28
N VAL A 687 -8.54 -26.25 -2.44
CA VAL A 687 -8.63 -26.73 -1.06
C VAL A 687 -9.65 -25.90 -0.26
N GLY A 688 -9.61 -24.57 -0.38
CA GLY A 688 -10.57 -23.67 0.25
C GLY A 688 -12.01 -23.93 -0.18
N ALA A 689 -12.25 -24.13 -1.47
CA ALA A 689 -13.57 -24.48 -2.00
C ALA A 689 -14.07 -25.82 -1.43
N ILE A 690 -13.21 -26.84 -1.34
CA ILE A 690 -13.54 -28.13 -0.73
C ILE A 690 -13.89 -27.96 0.76
N VAL A 691 -13.12 -27.19 1.52
CA VAL A 691 -13.39 -26.90 2.93
C VAL A 691 -14.71 -26.16 3.09
N CYS A 692 -14.97 -25.14 2.26
CA CYS A 692 -16.22 -24.40 2.24
C CYS A 692 -17.41 -25.33 1.97
N TYR A 693 -17.33 -26.19 0.97
CA TYR A 693 -18.39 -27.13 0.63
C TYR A 693 -18.69 -28.09 1.78
N ARG A 694 -17.64 -28.62 2.44
CA ARG A 694 -17.79 -29.50 3.61
C ARG A 694 -18.43 -28.78 4.79
N ALA A 695 -17.96 -27.58 5.11
CA ALA A 695 -18.48 -26.76 6.20
C ALA A 695 -19.94 -26.34 5.96
N TRP A 696 -20.27 -25.97 4.72
CA TRP A 696 -21.63 -25.63 4.32
C TRP A 696 -22.59 -26.81 4.49
N ARG A 697 -22.19 -28.01 4.04
CA ARG A 697 -22.97 -29.24 4.25
C ARG A 697 -23.15 -29.60 5.73
N ALA A 698 -22.15 -29.32 6.57
CA ALA A 698 -22.20 -29.61 7.99
C ALA A 698 -23.00 -28.58 8.80
N GLY A 699 -23.40 -27.45 8.19
CA GLY A 699 -24.13 -26.36 8.85
C GLY A 699 -23.25 -25.44 9.72
N SER A 700 -22.16 -25.96 10.29
CA SER A 700 -21.10 -25.20 10.96
C SER A 700 -19.84 -26.05 11.06
N ALA A 701 -18.67 -25.40 11.22
CA ALA A 701 -17.40 -26.10 11.49
C ALA A 701 -16.69 -25.48 12.69
N GLU A 702 -15.76 -26.23 13.31
CA GLU A 702 -14.96 -25.74 14.43
C GLU A 702 -14.23 -24.44 14.07
N THR A 703 -14.35 -23.46 14.97
CA THR A 703 -13.69 -22.16 14.86
C THR A 703 -12.28 -22.23 15.46
N THR A 704 -11.35 -21.49 14.85
CA THR A 704 -9.98 -21.34 15.37
C THR A 704 -9.80 -20.02 16.14
N GLU A 705 -10.90 -19.32 16.41
CA GLU A 705 -10.92 -18.09 17.20
C GLU A 705 -10.43 -18.34 18.62
N SER A 706 -9.70 -17.37 19.16
CA SER A 706 -9.20 -17.44 20.53
C SER A 706 -10.35 -17.20 21.52
N PRO A 707 -10.27 -17.75 22.74
CA PRO A 707 -11.23 -17.44 23.79
C PRO A 707 -11.33 -15.93 24.03
N GLU A 708 -12.55 -15.44 24.23
CA GLU A 708 -12.79 -14.04 24.53
C GLU A 708 -12.39 -13.72 25.98
N GLU A 709 -11.69 -12.61 26.16
CA GLU A 709 -11.30 -12.07 27.47
C GLU A 709 -11.92 -10.68 27.62
N PRO A 710 -12.41 -10.28 28.81
CA PRO A 710 -13.04 -8.97 29.00
C PRO A 710 -12.01 -7.85 28.88
N SER A 711 -12.34 -6.80 28.11
CA SER A 711 -11.48 -5.62 28.00
C SER A 711 -11.50 -4.80 29.30
N ARG A 712 -10.40 -4.11 29.59
CA ARG A 712 -10.14 -3.26 30.75
C ARG A 712 -9.62 -1.87 30.37
N ILE A 713 -9.67 -1.53 29.09
CA ILE A 713 -9.31 -0.21 28.59
C ILE A 713 -10.53 0.45 27.95
N PHE A 714 -10.52 1.78 27.84
CA PHE A 714 -11.50 2.52 27.06
C PHE A 714 -10.80 3.28 25.94
N ALA A 715 -11.44 3.33 24.78
CA ALA A 715 -11.02 4.20 23.68
C ALA A 715 -12.25 4.63 22.87
N PRO A 716 -12.35 5.90 22.45
CA PRO A 716 -13.43 6.35 21.58
C PRO A 716 -13.45 5.62 20.25
N ARG A 717 -14.62 5.38 19.69
CA ARG A 717 -14.81 4.56 18.49
C ARG A 717 -14.29 5.19 17.20
N GLY A 718 -14.37 6.52 17.08
CA GLY A 718 -14.01 7.27 15.87
C GLY A 718 -13.02 8.39 16.16
N PHE A 719 -12.44 9.01 15.13
CA PHE A 719 -11.46 10.10 15.30
C PHE A 719 -11.94 11.19 16.28
N LEU A 720 -13.19 11.60 16.17
CA LEU A 720 -13.82 12.54 17.07
C LEU A 720 -14.75 11.80 18.05
N PRO A 721 -14.53 11.91 19.36
CA PRO A 721 -15.40 11.28 20.35
C PRO A 721 -16.77 11.98 20.39
N THR A 722 -17.82 11.18 20.52
CA THR A 722 -19.18 11.64 20.80
C THR A 722 -19.29 12.23 22.21
N ALA A 723 -20.39 12.93 22.50
CA ALA A 723 -20.61 13.51 23.84
C ALA A 723 -20.55 12.45 24.95
N ALA A 724 -21.17 11.29 24.74
CA ALA A 724 -21.14 10.17 25.68
C ALA A 724 -19.73 9.57 25.82
N GLU A 725 -18.97 9.43 24.72
CA GLU A 725 -17.59 8.97 24.79
C GLU A 725 -16.67 9.96 25.51
N LYS A 726 -16.90 11.28 25.37
CA LYS A 726 -16.13 12.30 26.10
C LYS A 726 -16.36 12.24 27.61
N GLU A 727 -17.59 11.94 28.02
CA GLU A 727 -17.92 11.77 29.44
C GLU A 727 -17.20 10.54 30.03
N VAL A 728 -17.28 9.39 29.35
CA VAL A 728 -16.56 8.18 29.76
C VAL A 728 -15.04 8.39 29.72
N GLN A 729 -14.52 9.08 28.70
CA GLN A 729 -13.09 9.39 28.61
C GLN A 729 -12.63 10.19 29.84
N ARG A 730 -13.41 11.19 30.27
CA ARG A 730 -13.08 11.99 31.45
C ARG A 730 -13.02 11.14 32.72
N GLU A 731 -13.94 10.19 32.90
CA GLU A 731 -13.91 9.25 34.03
C GLU A 731 -12.63 8.40 34.03
N TRP A 732 -12.19 7.94 32.86
CA TRP A 732 -10.92 7.22 32.71
C TRP A 732 -9.70 8.12 32.95
N ASP A 733 -9.70 9.34 32.41
CA ASP A 733 -8.60 10.29 32.58
C ASP A 733 -8.40 10.63 34.06
N GLU A 734 -9.48 10.81 34.84
CA GLU A 734 -9.42 11.03 36.28
C GLU A 734 -8.79 9.86 37.04
N LEU A 735 -9.06 8.61 36.65
CA LEU A 735 -8.44 7.42 37.26
C LEU A 735 -6.96 7.29 36.87
N ILE A 736 -6.60 7.67 35.64
CA ILE A 736 -5.21 7.69 35.18
C ILE A 736 -4.41 8.75 35.93
N GLU A 737 -4.96 9.95 36.10
CA GLU A 737 -4.33 11.04 36.87
C GLU A 737 -4.12 10.68 38.34
N LYS A 738 -5.05 9.91 38.94
CA LYS A 738 -4.92 9.37 40.30
C LYS A 738 -3.92 8.21 40.41
N GLY A 739 -3.56 7.59 39.29
CA GLY A 739 -2.70 6.41 39.23
C GLY A 739 -3.43 5.09 39.55
N ASP A 740 -4.76 5.10 39.61
CA ASP A 740 -5.58 3.93 39.89
C ASP A 740 -5.60 2.94 38.70
N VAL A 741 -5.48 3.48 37.48
CA VAL A 741 -5.39 2.71 36.24
C VAL A 741 -4.27 3.23 35.34
N LYS A 742 -3.69 2.34 34.54
CA LYS A 742 -2.62 2.68 33.60
C LYS A 742 -3.21 3.25 32.32
N GLU A 743 -2.59 4.30 31.78
CA GLU A 743 -2.90 4.75 30.43
C GLU A 743 -2.55 3.66 29.39
N PRO A 744 -3.47 3.31 28.46
CA PRO A 744 -3.21 2.33 27.42
C PRO A 744 -1.91 2.64 26.66
N GLY A 745 -1.03 1.64 26.56
CA GLY A 745 0.24 1.75 25.84
C GLY A 745 1.38 2.50 26.55
N ALA A 746 1.14 3.10 27.72
CA ALA A 746 2.21 3.74 28.51
C ALA A 746 3.29 2.74 28.97
N ALA A 747 4.47 3.24 29.35
CA ALA A 747 5.47 2.40 30.00
C ALA A 747 4.92 1.81 31.32
N HIS A 748 5.31 0.58 31.66
CA HIS A 748 5.07 0.07 33.01
C HIS A 748 5.86 0.96 33.98
N VAL A 749 5.20 1.92 34.61
CA VAL A 749 5.77 2.56 35.78
C VAL A 749 5.89 1.44 36.80
N LYS A 750 7.11 1.17 37.27
CA LYS A 750 7.32 0.23 38.37
C LYS A 750 6.40 0.67 39.51
N ALA A 751 5.54 -0.23 39.95
CA ALA A 751 4.86 -0.06 41.23
C ALA A 751 5.94 0.25 42.28
N HIS A 752 5.83 1.42 42.90
CA HIS A 752 6.62 1.77 44.08
C HIS A 752 5.91 1.25 45.32
#